data_AF-A0A5C6D682-F1
#
_entry.id   AF-A0A5C6D682-F1
#
_cell.length_a   1.000
_cell.length_b   1.000
_cell.length_c   1.000
_cell.angle_alpha   90.00
_cell.angle_beta   90.00
_cell.angle_gamma   90.00
#
_symmetry.space_group_name_H-M   'P 1'
#
loop_
_entity.id
_entity.type
_entity.pdbx_description
1 polymer ?
#
loop_
_entity_poly.entity_id
_entity_poly.type
_entity_poly.pdbx_seq_one_letter_code
_entity_poly.pdbx_strand_id
1 'polypeptide(L)'
;MTADDHRLKIHKQETALTSRNRIIVASLVLLLSAWSGFFCVAQNYPIVDTGQERAYDNRIEIVYPKSSEPFFGQDAQYEGNQPSYRDNGDGTITDLVTGLMWQKDPGPKKTLDQAIAGAPACRLAEYDDWRLPSIKELYSLILFSGEDVNPQLTDTSGLKPFINTEYFDFSYGDPAKGERIIDSQMATSTKYVSTTMNGSDTVFGVNFADGRIKGYPASIHRPGRGAKGFFVFYVRGNPDYGKNIFCDNGDGTITDEGTDLTWMQLDSGHLKAGKSKDGKLNWEQSLQWAENLEYAGHSDWRLPNIKELQSIVDYSRSPDTSNSAAIDPLFRVTPIRDGLGDLNYPFYWSSTSHLRDGGNASTGCYVAFGRSQGWMQGRSGGQYNLLDVHGAGSQRSDPKAGDPTQFPHGRGPQGDVIEIYNMVRAVRGGDVTTRSEGPELEPQREMPQRSSNRPSEGMMPSMRGNPQQGNMRGGRRPLGERNAPGDGQLREPNDRSSLESPASEWPTDTGHEARANAALKELPPSFVFILADDMGWTGLSTSMDRRIPNSKSDFYQTPRIDELARQGMRFSNAYSPSSLCTPSRGSILTGKSPALTRITTPGRASGQSRGNHKLIPPRHVDALPESETTIAEVLQNHGYSTAHFGKWHLNGGGPGYHGFDTHDGDTGNGGGGEYEDPNPKDIFGITDRGIAFMRQQVAQRKPFYLQLSHYAVHSPPKALAATKSEYEQKPSGARHSSVIHAAMTRDLDTGVGMILDSIERLGIAENTYVIFMSDNGAPAGPRKRSENMPLSGGKATFWEGGIRVPLIIRGPDVPSDATCHERVVGFDLFPTLCDLAGGIEIPDDVEGGSLTSMMTSNPMGMVQRPSPDLVFHFPHYAQGAEQYPQSAIYQGDFKLLRIYETKTNHLFKLSDDIGELNDLAKNMPEKVAKMEKDLFAYFSEVEAQMPIENPNYVPEASPPSGRASGGRSMGGEERSTGNRQGGAGRPNRRPRRGS
;
A
#
# COMPACT_ATOMS: atom_id res chain seq x y z
N MET A 1 31.01 -79.07 -28.05
CA MET A 1 31.37 -78.25 -29.22
C MET A 1 30.68 -76.90 -29.01
N THR A 2 31.22 -75.99 -28.18
CA THR A 2 32.31 -74.99 -28.43
C THR A 2 31.89 -73.88 -29.40
N ALA A 3 32.10 -72.57 -29.15
CA ALA A 3 32.54 -71.81 -27.97
C ALA A 3 32.43 -70.30 -28.29
N ASP A 4 32.25 -69.49 -27.24
CA ASP A 4 32.66 -68.07 -27.01
C ASP A 4 32.07 -66.94 -27.90
N ASP A 5 31.65 -65.76 -27.39
CA ASP A 5 32.19 -65.05 -26.22
C ASP A 5 31.26 -63.97 -25.58
N HIS A 6 31.48 -63.73 -24.28
CA HIS A 6 31.11 -62.61 -23.38
C HIS A 6 29.63 -62.16 -23.16
N ARG A 7 28.84 -62.77 -22.25
CA ARG A 7 28.72 -62.65 -20.75
C ARG A 7 27.85 -61.50 -20.18
N LEU A 8 26.53 -61.71 -20.20
CA LEU A 8 25.60 -61.39 -19.09
C LEU A 8 25.73 -62.45 -17.98
N LYS A 9 25.37 -62.15 -16.72
CA LYS A 9 24.66 -63.14 -15.88
C LYS A 9 24.00 -62.58 -14.62
N ILE A 10 22.74 -62.96 -14.50
CA ILE A 10 21.77 -62.73 -13.44
C ILE A 10 21.49 -64.09 -12.75
N HIS A 11 21.09 -64.03 -11.47
CA HIS A 11 20.26 -64.97 -10.67
C HIS A 11 20.90 -65.80 -9.52
N LYS A 12 20.45 -65.43 -8.29
CA LYS A 12 19.92 -66.20 -7.13
C LYS A 12 20.57 -67.51 -6.63
N GLN A 13 20.80 -67.53 -5.31
CA GLN A 13 20.79 -68.65 -4.33
C GLN A 13 20.54 -68.00 -2.95
N GLU A 14 19.99 -68.57 -1.87
CA GLU A 14 19.36 -69.84 -1.49
C GLU A 14 18.77 -69.61 -0.07
N THR A 15 17.89 -70.51 0.37
CA THR A 15 17.12 -70.47 1.63
C THR A 15 17.81 -71.18 2.80
N ALA A 16 17.70 -70.58 4.00
CA ALA A 16 17.39 -71.17 5.31
C ALA A 16 18.46 -71.88 6.20
N LEU A 17 18.23 -71.68 7.51
CA LEU A 17 18.57 -72.45 8.73
C LEU A 17 19.71 -72.00 9.66
N THR A 18 19.27 -71.74 10.91
CA THR A 18 19.88 -72.07 12.22
C THR A 18 20.99 -71.20 12.81
N SER A 19 20.58 -70.42 13.83
CA SER A 19 21.14 -70.34 15.19
C SER A 19 22.53 -70.96 15.45
N ARG A 20 23.50 -70.12 15.85
CA ARG A 20 24.01 -70.05 17.22
C ARG A 20 25.24 -69.14 17.33
N ASN A 21 25.23 -68.35 18.40
CA ASN A 21 26.35 -67.79 19.16
C ASN A 21 27.11 -66.60 18.59
N ARG A 22 26.85 -65.44 19.21
CA ARG A 22 27.80 -64.44 19.77
C ARG A 22 26.92 -63.31 20.32
N ILE A 23 26.55 -63.27 21.61
CA ILE A 23 27.37 -62.80 22.74
C ILE A 23 28.44 -61.82 22.25
N ILE A 24 28.09 -60.53 22.25
CA ILE A 24 28.87 -59.37 22.70
C ILE A 24 28.09 -58.09 22.34
N VAL A 25 27.86 -57.25 23.35
CA VAL A 25 27.22 -55.92 23.39
C VAL A 25 25.68 -55.84 23.36
N ALA A 26 25.08 -56.19 24.51
CA ALA A 26 23.85 -55.53 24.98
C ALA A 26 24.20 -54.87 26.33
N SER A 27 24.71 -53.63 26.28
CA SER A 27 24.87 -52.72 27.42
C SER A 27 25.17 -51.33 26.88
N LEU A 28 24.14 -50.65 26.37
CA LEU A 28 24.00 -49.18 26.27
C LEU A 28 22.67 -48.88 25.56
N VAL A 29 21.58 -49.16 26.27
CA VAL A 29 20.28 -48.50 26.08
C VAL A 29 20.19 -47.48 27.21
N LEU A 30 19.75 -46.26 26.88
CA LEU A 30 19.68 -45.03 27.67
C LEU A 30 20.93 -44.14 27.59
N LEU A 31 20.97 -43.25 26.58
CA LEU A 31 21.26 -41.82 26.73
C LEU A 31 21.12 -41.09 25.37
N LEU A 32 20.17 -40.14 25.34
CA LEU A 32 20.13 -38.90 24.56
C LEU A 32 20.48 -38.95 23.06
N SER A 33 19.45 -38.92 22.22
CA SER A 33 19.53 -38.28 20.89
C SER A 33 18.33 -37.37 20.69
N ALA A 34 18.39 -36.19 21.31
CA ALA A 34 17.65 -35.02 20.88
C ALA A 34 18.21 -34.62 19.50
N TRP A 35 17.48 -34.95 18.44
CA TRP A 35 17.68 -34.33 17.14
C TRP A 35 16.71 -33.14 17.06
N SER A 36 17.25 -31.98 17.39
CA SER A 36 16.65 -30.67 17.21
C SER A 36 16.41 -30.43 15.71
N GLY A 37 15.16 -30.59 15.29
CA GLY A 37 14.70 -29.99 14.04
C GLY A 37 14.79 -28.48 14.19
N PHE A 38 15.66 -27.84 13.41
CA PHE A 38 15.67 -26.38 13.33
C PHE A 38 14.53 -25.96 12.41
N PHE A 39 13.42 -25.61 13.03
CA PHE A 39 12.28 -24.95 12.41
C PHE A 39 12.75 -23.60 11.85
N CYS A 40 12.41 -23.30 10.58
CA CYS A 40 12.39 -21.91 10.12
C CYS A 40 11.10 -21.29 10.68
N VAL A 41 11.16 -20.89 11.94
CA VAL A 41 10.15 -20.04 12.59
C VAL A 41 10.40 -18.63 12.04
N ALA A 42 9.35 -17.88 11.70
CA ALA A 42 9.49 -16.43 11.61
C ALA A 42 10.17 -15.98 12.90
N GLN A 43 11.26 -15.21 12.82
CA GLN A 43 11.97 -14.85 14.04
C GLN A 43 11.15 -13.77 14.77
N ASN A 44 10.36 -14.20 15.74
CA ASN A 44 9.64 -13.31 16.66
C ASN A 44 10.65 -12.37 17.33
N TYR A 45 10.28 -11.11 17.53
CA TYR A 45 11.10 -10.13 18.24
C TYR A 45 10.45 -9.73 19.58
N PRO A 46 11.21 -9.73 20.68
CA PRO A 46 10.70 -9.29 21.97
C PRO A 46 10.51 -7.77 22.01
N ILE A 47 9.37 -7.31 22.52
CA ILE A 47 9.17 -5.89 22.81
C ILE A 47 9.91 -5.56 24.11
N VAL A 48 10.78 -4.56 24.06
CA VAL A 48 11.46 -4.04 25.26
C VAL A 48 10.43 -3.41 26.18
N ASP A 49 10.50 -3.69 27.47
CA ASP A 49 9.65 -3.10 28.49
C ASP A 49 9.85 -1.57 28.59
N THR A 50 8.90 -0.85 29.17
CA THR A 50 8.97 0.61 29.31
C THR A 50 9.89 1.04 30.45
N GLY A 51 10.21 0.13 31.39
CA GLY A 51 10.98 0.40 32.60
C GLY A 51 10.20 1.23 33.63
N GLN A 52 8.87 1.31 33.52
CA GLN A 52 8.04 1.95 34.54
C GLN A 52 7.80 0.99 35.70
N GLU A 53 8.43 1.23 36.85
CA GLU A 53 8.34 0.34 38.02
C GLU A 53 7.40 0.88 39.12
N ARG A 54 6.85 2.09 38.97
CA ARG A 54 6.05 2.78 39.99
C ARG A 54 4.62 2.96 39.51
N ALA A 55 3.66 2.85 40.44
CA ALA A 55 2.24 3.02 40.17
C ALA A 55 1.78 4.43 40.53
N TYR A 56 0.79 4.94 39.80
CA TYR A 56 0.30 6.31 39.95
C TYR A 56 -1.22 6.38 39.90
N ASP A 57 -1.80 7.28 40.68
CA ASP A 57 -3.17 7.71 40.47
C ASP A 57 -3.24 8.78 39.35
N ASN A 58 -4.29 9.61 39.37
CA ASN A 58 -4.45 10.72 38.44
C ASN A 58 -3.44 11.87 38.61
N ARG A 59 -2.54 11.85 39.61
CA ARG A 59 -1.63 12.96 39.96
C ARG A 59 -0.30 12.54 40.58
N ILE A 60 -0.30 11.60 41.51
CA ILE A 60 0.83 11.26 42.40
C ILE A 60 1.13 9.76 42.39
N GLU A 61 2.30 9.41 42.91
CA GLU A 61 2.70 8.02 43.16
C GLU A 61 1.81 7.38 44.25
N ILE A 62 1.47 6.12 44.04
CA ILE A 62 0.70 5.28 44.97
C ILE A 62 1.39 3.92 45.12
N VAL A 63 1.09 3.23 46.24
CA VAL A 63 1.45 1.81 46.36
C VAL A 63 0.72 1.01 45.29
N TYR A 64 1.27 -0.16 44.92
CA TYR A 64 0.61 -1.01 43.93
C TYR A 64 -0.82 -1.35 44.37
N PRO A 65 -1.84 -0.97 43.59
CA PRO A 65 -3.22 -1.29 43.91
C PRO A 65 -3.45 -2.79 43.75
N LYS A 66 -4.38 -3.33 44.54
CA LYS A 66 -4.86 -4.72 44.40
C LYS A 66 -5.84 -4.83 43.23
N SER A 67 -6.09 -6.04 42.75
CA SER A 67 -6.99 -6.29 41.61
C SER A 67 -8.42 -5.72 41.73
N SER A 68 -8.92 -5.53 42.95
CA SER A 68 -10.22 -4.93 43.22
C SER A 68 -10.19 -3.40 43.42
N GLU A 69 -9.00 -2.79 43.43
CA GLU A 69 -8.81 -1.38 43.75
C GLU A 69 -8.68 -0.53 42.46
N PRO A 70 -9.06 0.76 42.51
CA PRO A 70 -8.83 1.67 41.38
C PRO A 70 -7.36 1.69 40.93
N PHE A 71 -7.17 1.91 39.63
CA PHE A 71 -5.85 1.96 38.98
C PHE A 71 -5.05 0.64 38.98
N PHE A 72 -5.66 -0.51 39.26
CA PHE A 72 -5.04 -1.80 38.97
C PHE A 72 -4.84 -2.04 37.47
N GLY A 73 -3.77 -2.74 37.10
CA GLY A 73 -3.45 -3.10 35.72
C GLY A 73 -2.52 -2.11 35.01
N GLN A 74 -1.83 -1.27 35.77
CA GLN A 74 -0.84 -0.32 35.23
C GLN A 74 0.39 -1.04 34.66
N ASP A 75 1.13 -0.34 33.81
CA ASP A 75 2.41 -0.79 33.25
C ASP A 75 3.34 -1.35 34.33
N ALA A 76 3.47 -0.64 35.46
CA ALA A 76 4.29 -1.08 36.60
C ALA A 76 3.88 -2.41 37.24
N GLN A 77 2.65 -2.89 37.04
CA GLN A 77 2.21 -4.17 37.60
C GLN A 77 2.46 -5.34 36.66
N TYR A 78 2.91 -5.08 35.43
CA TYR A 78 3.34 -6.08 34.48
C TYR A 78 4.84 -5.96 34.28
N GLU A 79 5.51 -7.10 34.15
CA GLU A 79 6.94 -7.17 33.89
C GLU A 79 7.15 -7.95 32.60
N GLY A 80 7.60 -7.26 31.56
CA GLY A 80 8.03 -7.85 30.30
C GLY A 80 9.55 -7.90 30.15
N ASN A 81 10.05 -7.78 28.92
CA ASN A 81 11.48 -7.86 28.62
C ASN A 81 12.22 -6.59 29.09
N GLN A 82 12.68 -6.57 30.34
CA GLN A 82 13.35 -5.42 30.93
C GLN A 82 14.54 -4.92 30.07
N PRO A 83 14.71 -3.60 29.88
CA PRO A 83 15.81 -3.05 29.09
C PRO A 83 17.16 -3.58 29.58
N SER A 84 17.93 -4.16 28.67
CA SER A 84 19.21 -4.77 29.01
C SER A 84 20.24 -4.44 27.94
N TYR A 85 21.33 -3.79 28.36
CA TYR A 85 22.35 -3.28 27.47
C TYR A 85 23.75 -3.75 27.87
N ARG A 86 24.63 -3.87 26.87
CA ARG A 86 26.06 -4.07 27.06
C ARG A 86 26.83 -3.00 26.30
N ASP A 87 27.63 -2.22 27.02
CA ASP A 87 28.66 -1.38 26.41
C ASP A 87 29.79 -2.29 25.91
N ASN A 88 30.09 -2.23 24.61
CA ASN A 88 31.11 -3.06 23.99
C ASN A 88 32.53 -2.46 24.13
N GLY A 89 32.66 -1.23 24.66
CA GLY A 89 33.94 -0.58 24.88
C GLY A 89 34.60 0.02 23.63
N ASP A 90 33.91 0.00 22.50
CA ASP A 90 34.37 0.47 21.17
C ASP A 90 33.50 1.62 20.61
N GLY A 91 32.64 2.19 21.45
CA GLY A 91 31.66 3.21 21.07
C GLY A 91 30.31 2.65 20.62
N THR A 92 30.10 1.33 20.70
CA THR A 92 28.81 0.68 20.41
C THR A 92 28.15 0.09 21.65
N ILE A 93 26.82 0.06 21.64
CA ILE A 93 25.97 -0.54 22.68
C ILE A 93 25.19 -1.69 22.06
N THR A 94 25.30 -2.90 22.62
CA THR A 94 24.43 -4.03 22.27
C THR A 94 23.16 -3.97 23.11
N ASP A 95 22.00 -3.98 22.48
CA ASP A 95 20.72 -4.23 23.12
C ASP A 95 20.48 -5.75 23.18
N LEU A 96 20.49 -6.28 24.40
CA LEU A 96 20.42 -7.72 24.65
C LEU A 96 18.98 -8.26 24.54
N VAL A 97 17.98 -7.39 24.49
CA VAL A 97 16.58 -7.78 24.27
C VAL A 97 16.32 -7.84 22.76
N THR A 98 16.59 -6.74 22.06
CA THR A 98 16.22 -6.63 20.64
C THR A 98 17.23 -7.29 19.70
N GLY A 99 18.44 -7.56 20.17
CA GLY A 99 19.55 -8.01 19.32
C GLY A 99 20.10 -6.91 18.39
N LEU A 100 19.62 -5.67 18.55
CA LEU A 100 20.15 -4.51 17.84
C LEU A 100 21.46 -4.05 18.46
N MET A 101 22.31 -3.44 17.65
CA MET A 101 23.51 -2.75 18.10
C MET A 101 23.49 -1.30 17.66
N TRP A 102 23.78 -0.41 18.59
CA TRP A 102 23.59 1.03 18.46
C TRP A 102 24.92 1.77 18.59
N GLN A 103 25.01 2.96 17.97
CA GLN A 103 26.01 3.93 18.37
C GLN A 103 25.76 4.39 19.81
N LYS A 104 26.84 4.59 20.59
CA LYS A 104 26.77 5.15 21.94
C LYS A 104 26.54 6.66 21.95
N ASP A 105 27.23 7.39 21.06
CA ASP A 105 27.18 8.86 20.94
C ASP A 105 26.43 9.26 19.66
N PRO A 106 25.34 10.04 19.73
CA PRO A 106 24.61 10.52 18.56
C PRO A 106 25.35 11.64 17.80
N GLY A 107 26.43 12.18 18.36
CA GLY A 107 27.26 13.21 17.77
C GLY A 107 26.56 14.56 17.57
N PRO A 108 27.13 15.47 16.75
CA PRO A 108 26.51 16.76 16.46
C PRO A 108 25.26 16.59 15.58
N LYS A 109 24.33 17.55 15.68
CA LYS A 109 23.11 17.57 14.88
C LYS A 109 23.41 17.58 13.37
N LYS A 110 22.65 16.80 12.60
CA LYS A 110 22.72 16.67 11.15
C LYS A 110 21.38 17.06 10.51
N THR A 111 21.39 17.55 9.28
CA THR A 111 20.16 17.59 8.47
C THR A 111 19.68 16.17 8.19
N LEU A 112 18.41 15.99 7.81
CA LEU A 112 17.89 14.66 7.47
C LEU A 112 18.68 14.03 6.30
N ASP A 113 19.01 14.80 5.27
CA ASP A 113 19.83 14.31 4.14
C ASP A 113 21.22 13.86 4.59
N GLN A 114 21.84 14.59 5.52
CA GLN A 114 23.13 14.21 6.11
C GLN A 114 23.03 12.96 6.99
N ALA A 115 21.90 12.79 7.71
CA ALA A 115 21.64 11.58 8.49
C ALA A 115 21.48 10.35 7.58
N ILE A 116 20.74 10.47 6.48
CA ILE A 116 20.55 9.41 5.49
C ILE A 116 21.88 9.05 4.82
N ALA A 117 22.60 10.05 4.30
CA ALA A 117 23.88 9.83 3.61
C ALA A 117 24.98 9.31 4.56
N GLY A 118 24.92 9.70 5.83
CA GLY A 118 25.93 9.32 6.82
C GLY A 118 25.79 7.89 7.34
N ALA A 119 24.65 7.24 7.17
CA ALA A 119 24.44 5.86 7.63
C ALA A 119 25.35 4.84 6.90
N PRO A 120 25.30 4.72 5.54
CA PRO A 120 26.19 3.80 4.81
C PRO A 120 27.66 4.24 4.82
N ALA A 121 27.96 5.47 5.25
CA ALA A 121 29.32 5.98 5.43
C ALA A 121 29.88 5.75 6.85
N CYS A 122 29.05 5.32 7.80
CA CYS A 122 29.50 5.04 9.17
C CYS A 122 30.41 3.81 9.17
N ARG A 123 31.54 3.90 9.87
CA ARG A 123 32.53 2.82 10.05
C ARG A 123 32.87 2.60 11.52
N LEU A 124 31.92 2.92 12.41
CA LEU A 124 32.12 2.78 13.85
C LEU A 124 32.34 1.30 14.20
N ALA A 125 33.34 1.04 15.05
CA ALA A 125 33.75 -0.31 15.46
C ALA A 125 34.01 -1.27 14.27
N GLU A 126 34.56 -0.74 13.17
CA GLU A 126 34.90 -1.50 11.95
C GLU A 126 33.72 -2.13 11.19
N TYR A 127 32.47 -1.87 11.61
CA TYR A 127 31.27 -2.31 10.89
C TYR A 127 30.91 -1.36 9.73
N ASP A 128 30.35 -1.90 8.66
CA ASP A 128 29.97 -1.17 7.44
C ASP A 128 28.48 -1.30 7.05
N ASP A 129 27.68 -1.99 7.85
CA ASP A 129 26.25 -2.28 7.67
C ASP A 129 25.33 -1.36 8.51
N TRP A 130 25.83 -0.19 8.92
CA TRP A 130 25.07 0.80 9.68
C TRP A 130 23.92 1.40 8.86
N ARG A 131 22.77 1.58 9.51
CA ARG A 131 21.57 2.20 8.91
C ARG A 131 20.93 3.21 9.86
N LEU A 132 20.12 4.11 9.27
CA LEU A 132 19.26 4.99 10.05
C LEU A 132 18.09 4.15 10.62
N PRO A 133 17.82 4.19 11.93
CA PRO A 133 16.81 3.36 12.56
C PRO A 133 15.42 3.72 12.03
N SER A 134 14.55 2.73 11.95
CA SER A 134 13.11 2.96 11.88
C SER A 134 12.61 3.57 13.20
N ILE A 135 11.39 4.11 13.18
CA ILE A 135 10.77 4.65 14.39
C ILE A 135 10.53 3.58 15.46
N LYS A 136 10.20 2.33 15.09
CA LYS A 136 10.01 1.22 16.04
C LYS A 136 11.30 0.85 16.74
N GLU A 137 12.40 0.80 16.00
CA GLU A 137 13.72 0.53 16.57
C GLU A 137 14.17 1.65 17.49
N LEU A 138 14.10 2.92 17.05
CA LEU A 138 14.53 4.03 17.89
C LEU A 138 13.66 4.17 19.14
N TYR A 139 12.36 3.89 19.03
CA TYR A 139 11.44 3.93 20.16
C TYR A 139 11.69 2.79 21.15
N SER A 140 12.33 1.68 20.77
CA SER A 140 12.70 0.61 21.70
C SER A 140 13.61 1.11 22.84
N LEU A 141 14.43 2.14 22.58
CA LEU A 141 15.34 2.75 23.55
C LEU A 141 14.66 3.69 24.56
N ILE A 142 13.39 4.06 24.35
CA ILE A 142 12.71 5.00 25.26
C ILE A 142 12.50 4.36 26.63
N LEU A 143 12.75 5.11 27.69
CA LEU A 143 12.63 4.66 29.08
C LEU A 143 11.66 5.56 29.85
N PHE A 144 10.53 5.01 30.29
CA PHE A 144 9.44 5.75 30.94
C PHE A 144 9.65 5.95 32.46
N SER A 145 10.88 5.79 32.93
CA SER A 145 11.37 6.34 34.20
C SER A 145 11.88 7.80 34.08
N GLY A 146 11.95 8.34 32.86
CA GLY A 146 12.25 9.75 32.59
C GLY A 146 11.12 10.72 32.93
N GLU A 147 11.41 12.03 32.93
CA GLU A 147 10.47 13.10 33.29
C GLU A 147 10.38 14.17 32.18
N ASP A 148 9.17 14.50 31.74
CA ASP A 148 8.89 15.54 30.74
C ASP A 148 9.22 16.92 31.30
N VAL A 149 10.15 17.59 30.63
CA VAL A 149 10.77 18.82 31.14
C VAL A 149 9.97 20.06 30.75
N ASN A 150 10.05 21.11 31.58
CA ASN A 150 9.51 22.41 31.22
C ASN A 150 10.38 23.06 30.11
N PRO A 151 9.84 23.32 28.89
CA PRO A 151 10.63 23.83 27.78
C PRO A 151 11.23 25.23 27.98
N GLN A 152 10.82 25.95 29.03
CA GLN A 152 11.33 27.28 29.38
C GLN A 152 12.54 27.26 30.32
N LEU A 153 12.95 26.08 30.81
CA LEU A 153 14.14 25.96 31.64
C LEU A 153 15.41 26.21 30.81
N THR A 154 16.44 26.73 31.49
CA THR A 154 17.79 26.93 30.94
C THR A 154 18.84 26.08 31.64
N ASP A 155 18.55 25.62 32.86
CA ASP A 155 19.38 24.67 33.60
C ASP A 155 18.87 23.25 33.34
N THR A 156 19.80 22.36 33.00
CA THR A 156 19.52 20.95 32.70
C THR A 156 20.01 20.01 33.80
N SER A 157 20.63 20.55 34.84
CA SER A 157 21.12 19.81 35.99
C SER A 157 19.97 19.12 36.72
N GLY A 158 20.05 17.80 36.86
CA GLY A 158 19.04 16.99 37.57
C GLY A 158 17.81 16.60 36.73
N LEU A 159 17.74 17.00 35.46
CA LEU A 159 16.69 16.52 34.54
C LEU A 159 16.94 15.06 34.14
N LYS A 160 15.88 14.26 34.06
CA LYS A 160 15.94 12.84 33.70
C LYS A 160 15.39 12.60 32.29
N PRO A 161 16.23 12.37 31.28
CA PRO A 161 15.74 12.08 29.93
C PRO A 161 15.09 10.69 29.87
N PHE A 162 14.29 10.47 28.84
CA PHE A 162 13.60 9.20 28.58
C PHE A 162 14.51 8.18 27.87
N ILE A 163 15.79 8.12 28.25
CA ILE A 163 16.77 7.16 27.70
C ILE A 163 17.74 6.76 28.82
N ASN A 164 18.27 5.54 28.77
CA ASN A 164 19.25 5.08 29.74
C ASN A 164 20.62 5.77 29.51
N THR A 165 20.91 6.79 30.32
CA THR A 165 22.15 7.58 30.24
C THR A 165 23.39 6.90 30.79
N GLU A 166 23.27 5.70 31.38
CA GLU A 166 24.43 4.88 31.73
C GLU A 166 25.08 4.28 30.48
N TYR A 167 24.27 4.02 29.44
CA TYR A 167 24.72 3.40 28.19
C TYR A 167 24.76 4.36 27.01
N PHE A 168 23.82 5.30 26.91
CA PHE A 168 23.71 6.20 25.77
C PHE A 168 24.03 7.64 26.15
N ASP A 169 24.87 8.29 25.33
CA ASP A 169 25.12 9.71 25.50
C ASP A 169 23.90 10.52 25.05
N PHE A 170 23.50 11.49 25.87
CA PHE A 170 22.33 12.32 25.62
C PHE A 170 22.65 13.79 25.86
N SER A 171 22.07 14.66 25.03
CA SER A 171 22.19 16.12 25.17
C SER A 171 20.84 16.80 24.98
N TYR A 172 20.52 17.70 25.92
CA TYR A 172 19.44 18.68 25.76
C TYR A 172 19.83 19.72 24.70
N GLY A 173 18.84 20.42 24.14
CA GLY A 173 19.08 21.55 23.25
C GLY A 173 19.83 22.67 23.97
N ASP A 174 20.62 23.45 23.22
CA ASP A 174 21.57 24.43 23.74
C ASP A 174 20.99 25.86 23.76
N PRO A 175 20.60 26.41 24.94
CA PRO A 175 20.05 27.76 25.02
C PRO A 175 21.04 28.85 24.60
N ALA A 176 22.36 28.61 24.71
CA ALA A 176 23.36 29.56 24.26
C ALA A 176 23.38 29.70 22.72
N LYS A 177 22.88 28.70 22.00
CA LYS A 177 22.66 28.72 20.53
C LYS A 177 21.24 29.16 20.15
N GLY A 178 20.42 29.59 21.12
CA GLY A 178 19.03 30.00 20.89
C GLY A 178 18.06 28.83 20.71
N GLU A 179 18.45 27.63 21.11
CA GLU A 179 17.60 26.45 21.16
C GLU A 179 16.83 26.40 22.49
N ARG A 180 15.72 25.67 22.54
CA ARG A 180 15.09 25.27 23.80
C ARG A 180 15.71 23.96 24.25
N ILE A 181 15.68 23.66 25.55
CA ILE A 181 16.23 22.39 26.07
C ILE A 181 15.56 21.14 25.46
N ILE A 182 14.32 21.26 25.00
CA ILE A 182 13.59 20.18 24.29
C ILE A 182 13.93 20.08 22.80
N ASP A 183 14.79 20.94 22.25
CA ASP A 183 15.22 20.87 20.86
C ASP A 183 16.26 19.75 20.65
N SER A 184 15.92 18.52 21.07
CA SER A 184 16.76 17.31 21.05
C SER A 184 16.13 16.18 20.20
N GLN A 185 15.55 16.54 19.06
CA GLN A 185 14.88 15.58 18.19
C GLN A 185 15.88 14.60 17.55
N MET A 186 15.54 13.31 17.59
CA MET A 186 16.31 12.23 16.96
C MET A 186 15.68 11.86 15.61
N ALA A 187 16.50 11.68 14.58
CA ALA A 187 16.04 11.30 13.24
C ALA A 187 15.78 9.80 13.10
N THR A 188 14.83 9.44 12.24
CA THR A 188 14.57 8.05 11.82
C THR A 188 14.44 7.97 10.30
N SER A 189 14.41 6.76 9.76
CA SER A 189 14.09 6.48 8.37
C SER A 189 12.58 6.45 8.09
N THR A 190 11.73 6.46 9.13
CA THR A 190 10.28 6.33 8.98
C THR A 190 9.63 7.65 8.62
N LYS A 191 9.30 7.81 7.34
CA LYS A 191 8.53 8.95 6.84
C LYS A 191 7.06 8.83 7.23
N TYR A 192 6.43 9.97 7.51
CA TYR A 192 4.97 10.01 7.52
C TYR A 192 4.49 9.99 6.07
N VAL A 193 3.52 9.12 5.78
CA VAL A 193 3.01 8.93 4.42
C VAL A 193 2.15 10.10 3.93
N SER A 194 1.70 10.97 4.85
CA SER A 194 1.00 12.22 4.54
C SER A 194 1.87 13.43 4.94
N THR A 195 1.27 14.60 4.96
CA THR A 195 1.91 15.86 5.38
C THR A 195 1.40 16.29 6.75
N THR A 196 2.21 17.05 7.47
CA THR A 196 1.78 17.72 8.71
C THR A 196 1.84 19.23 8.58
N MET A 197 1.13 19.91 9.48
CA MET A 197 1.00 21.35 9.54
C MET A 197 0.54 21.90 8.19
N ASN A 198 1.23 22.91 7.65
CA ASN A 198 0.86 23.55 6.38
C ASN A 198 1.41 22.74 5.18
N GLY A 199 1.04 21.46 5.07
CA GLY A 199 1.42 20.60 3.95
C GLY A 199 2.90 20.23 3.90
N SER A 200 3.57 20.13 5.06
CA SER A 200 5.00 19.82 5.11
C SER A 200 5.27 18.31 5.07
N ASP A 201 6.17 17.90 4.19
CA ASP A 201 6.79 16.57 4.21
C ASP A 201 7.35 16.28 5.60
N THR A 202 7.08 15.09 6.13
CA THR A 202 7.29 14.80 7.55
C THR A 202 8.00 13.47 7.74
N VAL A 203 8.91 13.43 8.71
CA VAL A 203 9.56 12.23 9.23
C VAL A 203 9.18 12.04 10.70
N PHE A 204 8.91 10.81 11.12
CA PHE A 204 8.75 10.53 12.54
C PHE A 204 10.11 10.57 13.24
N GLY A 205 10.13 11.03 14.47
CA GLY A 205 11.30 10.88 15.32
C GLY A 205 10.93 10.82 16.79
N VAL A 206 11.91 10.45 17.60
CA VAL A 206 11.78 10.39 19.06
C VAL A 206 12.44 11.63 19.66
N ASN A 207 11.85 12.18 20.72
CA ASN A 207 12.52 13.20 21.53
C ASN A 207 12.70 12.69 22.96
N PHE A 208 13.90 12.20 23.29
CA PHE A 208 14.19 11.70 24.63
C PHE A 208 14.19 12.80 25.71
N ALA A 209 14.19 14.10 25.34
CA ALA A 209 13.99 15.18 26.31
C ALA A 209 12.54 15.28 26.81
N ASP A 210 11.56 14.85 26.02
CA ASP A 210 10.13 15.01 26.32
C ASP A 210 9.30 13.71 26.20
N GLY A 211 9.95 12.60 25.84
CA GLY A 211 9.42 11.24 25.91
C GLY A 211 8.32 10.93 24.89
N ARG A 212 8.44 11.41 23.64
CA ARG A 212 7.37 11.28 22.62
C ARG A 212 7.87 10.96 21.21
N ILE A 213 7.02 10.28 20.44
CA ILE A 213 7.12 10.20 18.97
C ILE A 213 6.38 11.39 18.37
N LYS A 214 7.04 12.13 17.46
CA LYS A 214 6.44 13.28 16.79
C LYS A 214 6.77 13.31 15.31
N GLY A 215 5.84 13.82 14.52
CA GLY A 215 6.10 14.23 13.14
C GLY A 215 6.96 15.49 13.11
N TYR A 216 8.09 15.42 12.42
CA TYR A 216 8.98 16.54 12.18
C TYR A 216 9.03 16.88 10.70
N PRO A 217 8.85 18.15 10.31
CA PRO A 217 8.99 18.51 8.91
C PRO A 217 10.41 18.22 8.42
N ALA A 218 10.52 17.47 7.32
CA ALA A 218 11.76 17.00 6.74
C ALA A 218 12.58 18.14 6.10
N SER A 219 11.90 19.15 5.54
CA SER A 219 12.52 20.29 4.88
C SER A 219 11.92 21.61 5.36
N ILE A 220 12.40 22.15 6.48
CA ILE A 220 12.06 23.53 6.85
C ILE A 220 13.10 24.48 6.27
N HIS A 221 12.80 25.08 5.12
CA HIS A 221 13.42 26.35 4.72
C HIS A 221 12.62 27.49 5.36
N ARG A 222 13.05 27.95 6.54
CA ARG A 222 12.55 29.21 7.11
C ARG A 222 13.43 30.34 6.58
N PRO A 223 12.89 31.39 5.95
CA PRO A 223 13.68 32.57 5.57
C PRO A 223 14.41 33.11 6.82
N GLY A 224 15.74 33.07 6.82
CA GLY A 224 16.58 33.54 7.92
C GLY A 224 16.90 32.53 9.05
N ARG A 225 16.48 31.25 8.95
CA ARG A 225 16.97 30.16 9.83
C ARG A 225 17.49 29.00 8.98
N GLY A 226 18.63 28.43 9.35
CA GLY A 226 19.22 27.26 8.67
C GLY A 226 18.32 26.02 8.71
N ALA A 227 18.68 25.00 7.93
CA ALA A 227 17.98 23.72 7.88
C ALA A 227 17.85 23.10 9.29
N LYS A 228 16.75 22.38 9.54
CA LYS A 228 16.52 21.73 10.83
C LYS A 228 17.57 20.63 11.07
N GLY A 229 18.25 20.70 12.22
CA GLY A 229 19.19 19.69 12.67
C GLY A 229 18.53 18.66 13.59
N PHE A 230 18.97 17.41 13.51
CA PHE A 230 18.55 16.27 14.31
C PHE A 230 19.77 15.57 14.91
N PHE A 231 19.65 15.04 16.12
CA PHE A 231 20.59 14.05 16.63
C PHE A 231 20.36 12.70 15.91
N VAL A 232 21.39 11.87 15.80
CA VAL A 232 21.34 10.65 14.99
C VAL A 232 22.06 9.51 15.69
N PHE A 233 21.32 8.50 16.12
CA PHE A 233 21.87 7.16 16.37
C PHE A 233 21.75 6.33 15.11
N TYR A 234 22.84 5.75 14.63
CA TYR A 234 22.77 4.63 13.69
C TYR A 234 22.64 3.31 14.45
N VAL A 235 22.03 2.34 13.76
CA VAL A 235 21.75 1.01 14.28
C VAL A 235 22.18 -0.03 13.26
N ARG A 236 22.46 -1.24 13.74
CA ARG A 236 22.73 -2.45 12.95
C ARG A 236 22.20 -3.69 13.66
N GLY A 237 22.19 -4.83 12.98
CA GLY A 237 21.59 -6.06 13.49
C GLY A 237 20.06 -6.07 13.38
N ASN A 238 19.46 -7.23 13.65
CA ASN A 238 18.02 -7.54 13.64
C ASN A 238 17.16 -6.67 12.69
N PRO A 239 17.20 -6.91 11.36
CA PRO A 239 16.39 -6.14 10.41
C PRO A 239 14.88 -6.44 10.50
N ASP A 240 14.49 -7.44 11.29
CA ASP A 240 13.10 -7.86 11.46
C ASP A 240 12.40 -7.18 12.64
N TYR A 241 13.15 -6.49 13.51
CA TYR A 241 12.59 -5.77 14.66
C TYR A 241 11.54 -4.74 14.23
N GLY A 242 10.32 -4.88 14.75
CA GLY A 242 9.22 -3.97 14.48
C GLY A 242 8.38 -4.30 13.24
N LYS A 243 8.65 -5.40 12.52
CA LYS A 243 7.80 -5.83 11.41
C LYS A 243 6.44 -6.30 11.92
N ASN A 244 5.36 -5.79 11.32
CA ASN A 244 4.01 -6.27 11.64
C ASN A 244 3.68 -7.55 10.87
N ILE A 245 3.39 -8.62 11.61
CA ILE A 245 3.03 -9.92 11.05
C ILE A 245 1.80 -10.41 11.81
N PHE A 246 0.61 -10.14 11.26
CA PHE A 246 -0.65 -10.43 11.94
C PHE A 246 -1.38 -11.60 11.29
N CYS A 247 -1.94 -12.49 12.10
CA CYS A 247 -2.86 -13.53 11.66
C CYS A 247 -4.23 -13.33 12.33
N ASP A 248 -5.31 -13.30 11.54
CA ASP A 248 -6.67 -13.36 12.09
C ASP A 248 -6.96 -14.80 12.53
N ASN A 249 -7.33 -14.99 13.79
CA ASN A 249 -7.63 -16.31 14.35
C ASN A 249 -9.06 -16.78 14.02
N GLY A 250 -9.91 -15.91 13.46
CA GLY A 250 -11.29 -16.22 13.10
C GLY A 250 -12.26 -16.31 14.28
N ASP A 251 -11.79 -16.01 15.50
CA ASP A 251 -12.56 -16.04 16.75
C ASP A 251 -12.77 -14.64 17.35
N GLY A 252 -12.38 -13.60 16.61
CA GLY A 252 -12.38 -12.20 17.06
C GLY A 252 -11.04 -11.75 17.67
N THR A 253 -10.00 -12.59 17.66
CA THR A 253 -8.64 -12.21 18.05
C THR A 253 -7.68 -12.18 16.87
N ILE A 254 -6.59 -11.41 17.03
CA ILE A 254 -5.49 -11.32 16.06
C ILE A 254 -4.21 -11.73 16.77
N THR A 255 -3.51 -12.73 16.23
CA THR A 255 -2.15 -13.07 16.67
C THR A 255 -1.17 -12.12 15.99
N ASP A 256 -0.32 -11.46 16.77
CA ASP A 256 0.88 -10.78 16.28
C ASP A 256 2.04 -11.76 16.34
N GLU A 257 2.28 -12.46 15.22
CA GLU A 257 3.37 -13.42 15.07
C GLU A 257 4.74 -12.74 15.20
N GLY A 258 4.83 -11.42 15.02
CA GLY A 258 6.06 -10.69 15.25
C GLY A 258 6.44 -10.59 16.73
N THR A 259 5.47 -10.62 17.65
CA THR A 259 5.68 -10.30 19.08
C THR A 259 5.16 -11.36 20.04
N ASP A 260 4.50 -12.40 19.52
CA ASP A 260 3.74 -13.41 20.27
C ASP A 260 2.58 -12.85 21.11
N LEU A 261 2.18 -11.60 20.87
CA LEU A 261 1.03 -11.00 21.50
C LEU A 261 -0.25 -11.42 20.78
N THR A 262 -1.33 -11.55 21.54
CA THR A 262 -2.67 -11.68 20.97
C THR A 262 -3.47 -10.43 21.28
N TRP A 263 -4.06 -9.86 20.24
CA TRP A 263 -4.82 -8.63 20.30
C TRP A 263 -6.31 -8.89 20.08
N MET A 264 -7.14 -8.03 20.64
CA MET A 264 -8.54 -7.96 20.22
C MET A 264 -8.63 -7.47 18.78
N GLN A 265 -9.48 -8.09 17.96
CA GLN A 265 -9.82 -7.59 16.62
C GLN A 265 -10.70 -6.33 16.68
N LEU A 266 -11.61 -6.25 17.65
CA LEU A 266 -12.47 -5.08 17.90
C LEU A 266 -11.86 -4.13 18.93
N ASP A 267 -12.20 -2.84 18.85
CA ASP A 267 -11.91 -1.86 19.91
C ASP A 267 -13.09 -1.63 20.85
N SER A 268 -12.84 -0.85 21.91
CA SER A 268 -13.84 -0.44 22.90
C SER A 268 -15.06 0.27 22.29
N GLY A 269 -14.91 0.94 21.14
CA GLY A 269 -15.99 1.58 20.39
C GLY A 269 -16.98 0.57 19.82
N HIS A 270 -16.48 -0.46 19.15
CA HIS A 270 -17.30 -1.56 18.64
C HIS A 270 -18.01 -2.31 19.77
N LEU A 271 -17.34 -2.47 20.93
CA LEU A 271 -17.91 -3.10 22.11
C LEU A 271 -18.78 -2.17 22.96
N LYS A 272 -18.97 -0.90 22.54
CA LYS A 272 -19.82 0.09 23.22
C LYS A 272 -19.45 0.25 24.69
N ALA A 273 -18.15 0.28 24.98
CA ALA A 273 -17.62 0.49 26.32
C ALA A 273 -17.97 1.91 26.83
N GLY A 274 -17.86 2.09 28.15
CA GLY A 274 -18.11 3.36 28.81
C GLY A 274 -19.59 3.67 29.01
N LYS A 275 -19.87 4.67 29.85
CA LYS A 275 -21.25 5.06 30.20
C LYS A 275 -22.04 5.57 29.00
N SER A 276 -21.37 6.25 28.08
CA SER A 276 -21.95 6.83 26.87
C SER A 276 -22.12 5.81 25.72
N LYS A 277 -21.58 4.59 25.88
CA LYS A 277 -21.60 3.54 24.85
C LYS A 277 -20.94 3.93 23.52
N ASP A 278 -20.00 4.87 23.57
CA ASP A 278 -19.20 5.37 22.46
C ASP A 278 -17.77 4.80 22.47
N GLY A 279 -17.44 3.96 23.45
CA GLY A 279 -16.13 3.34 23.60
C GLY A 279 -15.06 4.23 24.23
N LYS A 280 -15.36 5.50 24.50
CA LYS A 280 -14.40 6.44 25.06
C LYS A 280 -14.32 6.30 26.59
N LEU A 281 -13.11 6.17 27.11
CA LEU A 281 -12.83 5.93 28.52
C LEU A 281 -11.72 6.89 29.00
N ASN A 282 -11.83 7.38 30.24
CA ASN A 282 -10.67 8.01 30.87
C ASN A 282 -9.64 6.94 31.25
N TRP A 283 -8.47 7.34 31.74
CA TRP A 283 -7.37 6.41 31.94
C TRP A 283 -7.67 5.34 33.01
N GLU A 284 -8.21 5.73 34.17
CA GLU A 284 -8.63 4.81 35.24
C GLU A 284 -9.69 3.80 34.76
N GLN A 285 -10.68 4.27 34.01
CA GLN A 285 -11.72 3.43 33.43
C GLN A 285 -11.17 2.47 32.38
N SER A 286 -10.12 2.87 31.64
CA SER A 286 -9.49 2.05 30.61
C SER A 286 -8.77 0.85 31.21
N LEU A 287 -8.03 1.07 32.29
CA LEU A 287 -7.40 0.01 33.09
C LEU A 287 -8.45 -0.97 33.61
N GLN A 288 -9.46 -0.46 34.32
CA GLN A 288 -10.52 -1.29 34.88
C GLN A 288 -11.30 -2.05 33.79
N TRP A 289 -11.56 -1.42 32.64
CA TRP A 289 -12.30 -2.06 31.56
C TRP A 289 -11.53 -3.23 30.95
N ALA A 290 -10.23 -3.09 30.72
CA ALA A 290 -9.41 -4.16 30.16
C ALA A 290 -9.31 -5.36 31.12
N GLU A 291 -9.06 -5.12 32.41
CA GLU A 291 -8.93 -6.18 33.43
C GLU A 291 -10.23 -6.96 33.69
N ASN A 292 -11.38 -6.36 33.43
CA ASN A 292 -12.69 -7.01 33.58
C ASN A 292 -13.25 -7.55 32.26
N LEU A 293 -12.47 -7.50 31.17
CA LEU A 293 -12.95 -7.87 29.86
C LEU A 293 -13.01 -9.39 29.70
N GLU A 294 -14.21 -9.89 29.35
CA GLU A 294 -14.39 -11.23 28.78
C GLU A 294 -14.66 -11.08 27.28
N TYR A 295 -13.73 -11.54 26.45
CA TYR A 295 -13.81 -11.41 25.00
C TYR A 295 -13.15 -12.60 24.30
N ALA A 296 -13.80 -13.11 23.25
CA ALA A 296 -13.38 -14.28 22.48
C ALA A 296 -13.04 -15.52 23.34
N GLY A 297 -13.75 -15.72 24.46
CA GLY A 297 -13.50 -16.83 25.38
C GLY A 297 -12.32 -16.65 26.34
N HIS A 298 -11.71 -15.46 26.36
CA HIS A 298 -10.57 -15.11 27.20
C HIS A 298 -10.93 -14.04 28.23
N SER A 299 -10.31 -14.11 29.41
CA SER A 299 -10.50 -13.20 30.54
C SER A 299 -9.17 -12.66 31.12
N ASP A 300 -8.06 -12.91 30.44
CA ASP A 300 -6.69 -12.49 30.80
C ASP A 300 -6.25 -11.26 29.97
N TRP A 301 -7.22 -10.42 29.59
CA TRP A 301 -6.99 -9.20 28.84
C TRP A 301 -6.43 -8.10 29.74
N ARG A 302 -5.50 -7.31 29.20
CA ARG A 302 -4.92 -6.15 29.87
C ARG A 302 -4.79 -4.97 28.92
N LEU A 303 -4.65 -3.78 29.50
CA LEU A 303 -4.31 -2.59 28.75
C LEU A 303 -2.83 -2.69 28.33
N PRO A 304 -2.48 -2.57 27.03
CA PRO A 304 -1.10 -2.67 26.60
C PRO A 304 -0.26 -1.53 27.18
N ASN A 305 1.01 -1.80 27.46
CA ASN A 305 1.96 -0.70 27.68
C ASN A 305 2.17 0.06 26.36
N ILE A 306 2.81 1.23 26.44
CA ILE A 306 2.90 2.12 25.28
C ILE A 306 3.77 1.56 24.14
N LYS A 307 4.75 0.70 24.44
CA LYS A 307 5.60 0.07 23.43
C LYS A 307 4.88 -1.09 22.73
N GLU A 308 4.11 -1.88 23.47
CA GLU A 308 3.19 -2.87 22.89
C GLU A 308 2.16 -2.21 21.99
N LEU A 309 1.53 -1.12 22.43
CA LEU A 309 0.57 -0.39 21.61
C LEU A 309 1.20 0.24 20.36
N GLN A 310 2.46 0.69 20.45
CA GLN A 310 3.20 1.22 19.30
C GLN A 310 3.60 0.11 18.32
N SER A 311 3.79 -1.12 18.80
CA SER A 311 4.18 -2.24 17.95
C SER A 311 3.16 -2.52 16.85
N ILE A 312 1.87 -2.28 17.08
CA ILE A 312 0.80 -2.52 16.09
C ILE A 312 0.55 -1.37 15.11
N VAL A 313 1.34 -0.29 15.19
CA VAL A 313 1.22 0.84 14.25
C VAL A 313 1.78 0.46 12.88
N ASP A 314 0.97 0.65 11.85
CA ASP A 314 1.40 0.59 10.45
C ASP A 314 1.68 2.00 9.93
N TYR A 315 2.97 2.39 9.96
CA TYR A 315 3.44 3.70 9.52
C TYR A 315 3.33 3.92 7.99
N SER A 316 2.96 2.90 7.21
CA SER A 316 2.65 3.05 5.78
C SER A 316 1.23 3.57 5.52
N ARG A 317 0.41 3.72 6.58
CA ARG A 317 -1.01 4.06 6.48
C ARG A 317 -1.32 5.34 7.23
N SER A 318 -2.26 6.10 6.68
CA SER A 318 -2.87 7.24 7.38
C SER A 318 -4.28 7.51 6.84
N PRO A 319 -5.08 8.34 7.55
CA PRO A 319 -6.42 8.71 7.08
C PRO A 319 -6.39 9.42 5.72
N ASP A 320 -5.31 10.17 5.43
CA ASP A 320 -5.18 10.95 4.19
C ASP A 320 -4.70 10.13 2.99
N THR A 321 -4.00 9.01 3.23
CA THR A 321 -3.28 8.26 2.19
C THR A 321 -3.88 6.90 1.90
N SER A 322 -4.52 6.31 2.90
CA SER A 322 -5.10 4.97 2.81
C SER A 322 -6.60 4.96 3.13
N ASN A 323 -7.17 6.13 3.42
CA ASN A 323 -8.54 6.27 3.95
C ASN A 323 -8.82 5.37 5.18
N SER A 324 -7.77 5.01 5.92
CA SER A 324 -7.82 4.05 7.02
C SER A 324 -7.01 4.55 8.23
N ALA A 325 -7.16 3.89 9.37
CA ALA A 325 -6.30 4.11 10.52
C ALA A 325 -4.87 3.63 10.23
N ALA A 326 -3.89 4.14 10.98
CA ALA A 326 -2.48 3.73 10.91
C ALA A 326 -2.23 2.36 11.56
N ILE A 327 -2.96 1.33 11.13
CA ILE A 327 -2.92 -0.06 11.63
C ILE A 327 -3.36 -1.02 10.52
N ASP A 328 -2.94 -2.28 10.60
CA ASP A 328 -3.35 -3.33 9.66
C ASP A 328 -4.90 -3.45 9.59
N PRO A 329 -5.50 -3.57 8.39
CA PRO A 329 -6.95 -3.69 8.21
C PRO A 329 -7.62 -4.88 8.90
N LEU A 330 -6.87 -5.89 9.36
CA LEU A 330 -7.42 -6.93 10.22
C LEU A 330 -8.03 -6.35 11.49
N PHE A 331 -7.46 -5.27 12.01
CA PHE A 331 -7.98 -4.59 13.18
C PHE A 331 -9.16 -3.71 12.80
N ARG A 332 -10.33 -4.00 13.38
CA ARG A 332 -11.51 -3.17 13.17
C ARG A 332 -11.43 -1.95 14.08
N VAL A 333 -11.28 -0.79 13.47
CA VAL A 333 -11.16 0.50 14.16
C VAL A 333 -12.47 1.28 14.04
N THR A 334 -12.99 1.77 15.16
CA THR A 334 -14.19 2.61 15.19
C THR A 334 -13.86 3.98 14.57
N PRO A 335 -14.50 4.37 13.45
CA PRO A 335 -14.29 5.68 12.87
C PRO A 335 -14.88 6.77 13.77
N ILE A 336 -14.20 7.90 13.87
CA ILE A 336 -14.66 9.08 14.59
C ILE A 336 -14.77 10.28 13.64
N ARG A 337 -15.42 11.35 14.11
CA ARG A 337 -15.38 12.65 13.45
C ARG A 337 -14.55 13.61 14.28
N ASP A 338 -13.67 14.34 13.62
CA ASP A 338 -12.84 15.35 14.28
C ASP A 338 -13.61 16.66 14.53
N GLY A 339 -12.90 17.68 15.03
CA GLY A 339 -13.47 19.00 15.32
C GLY A 339 -14.00 19.76 14.10
N LEU A 340 -13.66 19.34 12.87
CA LEU A 340 -14.19 19.88 11.62
C LEU A 340 -15.32 19.02 11.04
N GLY A 341 -15.59 17.84 11.64
CA GLY A 341 -16.57 16.88 11.18
C GLY A 341 -16.02 15.86 10.18
N ASP A 342 -14.72 15.92 9.87
CA ASP A 342 -14.07 15.04 8.91
C ASP A 342 -13.83 13.64 9.51
N LEU A 343 -13.82 12.63 8.64
CA LEU A 343 -13.51 11.26 9.04
C LEU A 343 -12.08 11.20 9.60
N ASN A 344 -11.96 10.67 10.82
CA ASN A 344 -10.69 10.43 11.48
C ASN A 344 -10.77 9.14 12.32
N TYR A 345 -9.66 8.76 12.94
CA TYR A 345 -9.56 7.56 13.76
C TYR A 345 -9.04 7.89 15.17
N PRO A 346 -9.47 7.12 16.19
CA PRO A 346 -9.28 7.47 17.58
C PRO A 346 -7.83 7.31 18.06
N PHE A 347 -7.57 7.91 19.21
CA PHE A 347 -6.39 7.63 20.00
C PHE A 347 -6.68 6.45 20.93
N TYR A 348 -5.65 5.68 21.24
CA TYR A 348 -5.76 4.52 22.12
C TYR A 348 -4.91 4.70 23.37
N TRP A 349 -5.52 4.51 24.54
CA TRP A 349 -4.81 4.54 25.82
C TRP A 349 -3.82 3.37 25.94
N SER A 350 -2.70 3.65 26.61
CA SER A 350 -1.80 2.62 27.16
C SER A 350 -1.87 2.62 28.69
N SER A 351 -1.35 1.57 29.31
CA SER A 351 -1.18 1.45 30.77
C SER A 351 0.00 2.26 31.32
N THR A 352 0.77 2.94 30.46
CA THR A 352 1.96 3.71 30.81
C THR A 352 1.63 5.14 31.21
N SER A 353 2.15 5.58 32.36
CA SER A 353 2.10 6.98 32.81
C SER A 353 3.19 7.82 32.13
N HIS A 354 2.87 9.08 31.80
CA HIS A 354 3.85 10.06 31.32
C HIS A 354 4.16 11.05 32.44
N LEU A 355 5.33 10.92 33.06
CA LEU A 355 5.74 11.79 34.15
C LEU A 355 6.18 13.15 33.64
N ARG A 356 5.89 14.18 34.43
CA ARG A 356 6.44 15.53 34.28
C ARG A 356 7.41 15.83 35.41
N ASP A 357 8.26 16.81 35.15
CA ASP A 357 9.21 17.38 36.11
C ASP A 357 8.59 17.54 37.51
N GLY A 358 9.31 17.03 38.52
CA GLY A 358 8.87 16.99 39.91
C GLY A 358 8.00 15.79 40.26
N GLY A 359 8.02 14.72 39.45
CA GLY A 359 7.27 13.49 39.71
C GLY A 359 5.76 13.59 39.50
N ASN A 360 5.29 14.59 38.75
CA ASN A 360 3.87 14.78 38.49
C ASN A 360 3.36 13.76 37.45
N ALA A 361 2.50 12.84 37.87
CA ALA A 361 1.97 11.74 37.07
C ALA A 361 0.57 12.02 36.51
N SER A 362 0.22 13.29 36.28
CA SER A 362 -1.13 13.68 35.82
C SER A 362 -1.50 13.27 34.40
N THR A 363 -0.56 12.70 33.64
CA THR A 363 -0.75 12.30 32.25
C THR A 363 -0.48 10.83 32.00
N GLY A 364 -1.29 10.23 31.12
CA GLY A 364 -1.06 8.88 30.58
C GLY A 364 -0.59 8.97 29.13
N CYS A 365 0.03 7.90 28.63
CA CYS A 365 0.47 7.80 27.24
C CYS A 365 -0.61 7.22 26.32
N TYR A 366 -0.68 7.70 25.08
CA TYR A 366 -1.53 7.14 24.03
C TYR A 366 -0.82 7.13 22.68
N VAL A 367 -1.27 6.27 21.77
CA VAL A 367 -0.90 6.30 20.34
C VAL A 367 -2.08 6.83 19.53
N ALA A 368 -1.80 7.74 18.59
CA ALA A 368 -2.79 8.27 17.66
C ALA A 368 -2.85 7.41 16.39
N PHE A 369 -3.93 6.67 16.17
CA PHE A 369 -4.11 5.88 14.95
C PHE A 369 -4.77 6.67 13.82
N GLY A 370 -5.36 7.84 14.13
CA GLY A 370 -5.77 8.86 13.16
C GLY A 370 -4.84 10.08 13.17
N ARG A 371 -5.25 11.15 12.49
CA ARG A 371 -4.50 12.43 12.46
C ARG A 371 -4.26 12.93 13.88
N SER A 372 -3.01 13.29 14.19
CA SER A 372 -2.63 13.79 15.52
C SER A 372 -2.70 15.32 15.50
N GLN A 373 -3.89 15.84 15.79
CA GLN A 373 -4.25 17.22 15.49
C GLN A 373 -3.86 18.22 16.59
N GLY A 374 -3.72 19.49 16.17
CA GLY A 374 -3.47 20.62 17.05
C GLY A 374 -4.05 21.91 16.50
N TRP A 375 -4.51 22.78 17.41
CA TRP A 375 -4.99 24.12 17.13
C TRP A 375 -3.82 25.07 17.01
N MET A 376 -3.27 25.19 15.81
CA MET A 376 -2.16 26.10 15.54
C MET A 376 -2.65 27.53 15.32
N GLN A 377 -2.02 28.49 15.99
CA GLN A 377 -2.30 29.91 15.80
C GLN A 377 -1.67 30.45 14.51
N GLY A 378 -2.44 31.20 13.72
CA GLY A 378 -1.97 31.85 12.50
C GLY A 378 -0.94 32.96 12.75
N ARG A 379 -0.11 33.27 11.75
CA ARG A 379 1.04 34.20 11.84
C ARG A 379 0.69 35.63 12.26
N SER A 380 -0.54 36.08 12.02
CA SER A 380 -1.01 37.42 12.37
C SER A 380 -1.64 37.51 13.78
N GLY A 381 -1.65 36.41 14.53
CA GLY A 381 -2.31 36.30 15.84
C GLY A 381 -3.84 36.18 15.72
N GLY A 382 -4.46 35.48 16.66
CA GLY A 382 -5.91 35.49 16.88
C GLY A 382 -6.77 34.44 16.16
N GLN A 383 -6.35 33.86 15.03
CA GLN A 383 -7.07 32.75 14.38
C GLN A 383 -6.36 31.41 14.64
N TYR A 384 -7.12 30.38 15.03
CA TYR A 384 -6.65 29.01 15.24
C TYR A 384 -7.13 28.12 14.10
N ASN A 385 -6.21 27.30 13.57
CA ASN A 385 -6.50 26.32 12.55
C ASN A 385 -6.23 24.92 13.11
N LEU A 386 -7.20 24.02 12.97
CA LEU A 386 -6.98 22.61 13.28
C LEU A 386 -6.18 21.98 12.14
N LEU A 387 -5.01 21.45 12.47
CA LEU A 387 -4.11 20.80 11.52
C LEU A 387 -3.61 19.49 12.11
N ASP A 388 -3.29 18.50 11.26
CA ASP A 388 -2.49 17.36 11.70
C ASP A 388 -1.07 17.86 11.99
N VAL A 389 -0.62 17.82 13.24
CA VAL A 389 0.66 18.43 13.67
C VAL A 389 1.74 17.40 13.98
N HIS A 390 1.37 16.14 14.24
CA HIS A 390 2.33 15.06 14.51
C HIS A 390 2.18 13.83 13.63
N GLY A 391 1.07 13.66 12.91
CA GLY A 391 0.83 12.50 12.04
C GLY A 391 0.20 11.30 12.75
N ALA A 392 -0.53 10.48 11.98
CA ALA A 392 -1.04 9.18 12.41
C ALA A 392 0.13 8.19 12.64
N GLY A 393 0.15 7.56 13.82
CA GLY A 393 1.26 6.76 14.34
C GLY A 393 2.12 7.48 15.38
N SER A 394 1.82 8.75 15.69
CA SER A 394 2.50 9.47 16.78
C SER A 394 2.07 8.98 18.17
N GLN A 395 2.99 9.06 19.13
CA GLN A 395 2.74 8.76 20.53
C GLN A 395 2.81 10.05 21.34
N ARG A 396 1.76 10.32 22.11
CA ARG A 396 1.58 11.53 22.89
C ARG A 396 1.07 11.18 24.29
N SER A 397 0.62 12.20 25.02
CA SER A 397 0.18 12.06 26.41
C SER A 397 -0.93 13.05 26.71
N ASP A 398 -1.99 12.59 27.39
CA ASP A 398 -3.15 13.39 27.78
C ASP A 398 -3.36 13.33 29.31
N PRO A 399 -4.06 14.30 29.91
CA PRO A 399 -4.49 14.21 31.30
C PRO A 399 -5.27 12.91 31.56
N LYS A 400 -4.94 12.19 32.64
CA LYS A 400 -5.61 10.92 33.00
C LYS A 400 -7.09 11.10 33.34
N ALA A 401 -7.44 12.27 33.87
CA ALA A 401 -8.79 12.67 34.25
C ALA A 401 -8.99 14.18 34.08
N GLY A 402 -10.24 14.61 33.99
CA GLY A 402 -10.63 16.02 33.88
C GLY A 402 -11.71 16.25 32.83
N ASP A 403 -11.77 17.49 32.35
CA ASP A 403 -12.71 17.93 31.32
C ASP A 403 -11.94 18.46 30.10
N PRO A 404 -12.04 17.81 28.92
CA PRO A 404 -11.31 18.23 27.72
C PRO A 404 -11.75 19.60 27.22
N THR A 405 -12.96 20.07 27.56
CA THR A 405 -13.45 21.39 27.15
C THR A 405 -12.67 22.55 27.77
N GLN A 406 -11.85 22.27 28.80
CA GLN A 406 -10.91 23.23 29.39
C GLN A 406 -9.70 23.53 28.48
N PHE A 407 -9.55 22.79 27.38
CA PHE A 407 -8.48 22.96 26.40
C PHE A 407 -9.04 23.30 25.00
N PRO A 408 -9.82 24.39 24.84
CA PRO A 408 -10.48 24.72 23.57
C PRO A 408 -9.50 25.05 22.43
N HIS A 409 -8.24 25.30 22.76
CA HIS A 409 -7.14 25.54 21.82
C HIS A 409 -6.01 24.53 22.01
N GLY A 410 -6.33 23.38 22.59
CA GLY A 410 -5.37 22.34 22.92
C GLY A 410 -4.31 22.77 23.91
N ARG A 411 -3.16 22.08 23.89
CA ARG A 411 -2.06 22.30 24.83
C ARG A 411 -0.69 22.25 24.15
N GLY A 412 0.23 23.07 24.66
CA GLY A 412 1.61 23.11 24.20
C GLY A 412 1.80 23.97 22.94
N PRO A 413 3.03 24.01 22.39
CA PRO A 413 3.40 24.99 21.35
C PRO A 413 2.63 24.83 20.04
N GLN A 414 2.14 23.64 19.73
CA GLN A 414 1.34 23.33 18.53
C GLN A 414 -0.17 23.30 18.81
N GLY A 415 -0.59 23.54 20.06
CA GLY A 415 -1.99 23.49 20.46
C GLY A 415 -2.60 22.09 20.36
N ASP A 416 -1.85 21.06 20.75
CA ASP A 416 -2.26 19.66 20.61
C ASP A 416 -3.65 19.41 21.21
N VAL A 417 -4.54 18.76 20.45
CA VAL A 417 -5.89 18.42 20.92
C VAL A 417 -5.80 17.53 22.15
N ILE A 418 -6.63 17.84 23.15
CA ILE A 418 -6.74 17.09 24.40
C ILE A 418 -8.12 16.44 24.45
N GLU A 419 -8.16 15.11 24.48
CA GLU A 419 -9.40 14.33 24.50
C GLU A 419 -9.75 13.85 25.92
N ILE A 420 -8.77 13.46 26.74
CA ILE A 420 -8.92 12.81 28.07
C ILE A 420 -9.66 11.45 28.02
N TYR A 421 -10.67 11.32 27.16
CA TYR A 421 -11.44 10.11 26.93
C TYR A 421 -11.04 9.50 25.59
N ASN A 422 -10.11 8.55 25.63
CA ASN A 422 -9.60 7.84 24.46
C ASN A 422 -10.20 6.43 24.37
N MET A 423 -9.99 5.74 23.25
CA MET A 423 -10.43 4.36 23.07
C MET A 423 -9.42 3.36 23.64
N VAL A 424 -9.81 2.09 23.71
CA VAL A 424 -9.00 1.00 24.24
C VAL A 424 -9.03 -0.18 23.28
N ARG A 425 -7.87 -0.84 23.14
CA ARG A 425 -7.71 -2.16 22.52
C ARG A 425 -6.85 -2.98 23.47
N ALA A 426 -7.40 -4.05 24.02
CA ALA A 426 -6.69 -4.87 24.96
C ALA A 426 -5.76 -5.87 24.24
N VAL A 427 -4.76 -6.31 24.99
CA VAL A 427 -3.77 -7.30 24.58
C VAL A 427 -3.69 -8.41 25.63
N ARG A 428 -3.21 -9.59 25.24
CA ARG A 428 -2.87 -10.71 26.13
C ARG A 428 -1.60 -11.42 25.62
N GLY A 429 -0.99 -12.24 26.47
CA GLY A 429 0.25 -12.96 26.16
C GLY A 429 1.53 -12.13 26.37
N GLY A 430 2.61 -12.54 25.69
CA GLY A 430 3.92 -11.86 25.70
C GLY A 430 4.82 -12.19 26.90
N ASP A 431 4.66 -13.37 27.52
CA ASP A 431 5.43 -13.83 28.69
C ASP A 431 5.54 -12.81 29.85
N VAL A 432 4.52 -11.95 30.00
CA VAL A 432 4.50 -10.96 31.08
C VAL A 432 4.15 -11.61 32.42
N THR A 433 4.85 -11.21 33.48
CA THR A 433 4.55 -11.61 34.86
C THR A 433 3.93 -10.48 35.65
N THR A 434 2.94 -10.78 36.49
CA THR A 434 2.29 -9.77 37.35
C THR A 434 3.08 -9.56 38.64
N ARG A 435 3.30 -8.29 39.01
CA ARG A 435 3.93 -7.87 40.27
C ARG A 435 2.87 -7.49 41.31
N SER A 436 2.90 -8.14 42.48
CA SER A 436 1.98 -7.85 43.59
C SER A 436 2.46 -6.72 44.50
N GLU A 437 3.76 -6.41 44.49
CA GLU A 437 4.39 -5.38 45.30
C GLU A 437 5.37 -4.58 44.44
N GLY A 438 5.49 -3.29 44.74
CA GLY A 438 6.38 -2.35 44.06
C GLY A 438 7.43 -1.77 45.01
N PRO A 439 8.29 -0.86 44.51
CA PRO A 439 9.25 -0.16 45.34
C PRO A 439 8.56 0.70 46.42
N GLU A 440 9.31 1.04 47.47
CA GLU A 440 8.85 2.00 48.48
C GLU A 440 8.58 3.37 47.83
N LEU A 441 7.52 4.04 48.29
CA LEU A 441 7.11 5.36 47.78
C LEU A 441 8.23 6.39 47.93
N GLU A 442 8.47 7.19 46.89
CA GLU A 442 9.42 8.29 47.03
C GLU A 442 8.84 9.39 47.94
N PRO A 443 9.67 10.02 48.79
CA PRO A 443 9.27 11.23 49.49
C PRO A 443 8.82 12.28 48.47
N GLN A 444 7.60 12.80 48.62
CA GLN A 444 7.10 13.84 47.74
C GLN A 444 8.06 15.04 47.76
N ARG A 445 8.63 15.38 46.59
CA ARG A 445 9.44 16.59 46.45
C ARG A 445 8.53 17.78 46.69
N GLU A 446 8.88 18.64 47.66
CA GLU A 446 8.13 19.87 47.92
C GLU A 446 8.11 20.71 46.64
N MET A 447 6.94 20.77 46.00
CA MET A 447 6.70 21.72 44.92
C MET A 447 6.85 23.14 45.50
N PRO A 448 7.68 24.03 44.93
CA PRO A 448 7.79 25.40 45.40
C PRO A 448 6.38 26.01 45.45
N GLN A 449 5.93 26.39 46.64
CA GLN A 449 4.64 27.06 46.80
C GLN A 449 4.61 28.29 45.90
N ARG A 450 3.83 28.24 44.81
CA ARG A 450 3.43 29.47 44.12
C ARG A 450 2.59 30.26 45.12
N SER A 451 3.16 31.36 45.62
CA SER A 451 2.46 32.30 46.47
C SER A 451 1.12 32.67 45.82
N SER A 452 0.05 32.41 46.57
CA SER A 452 -1.31 32.77 46.23
C SER A 452 -1.46 34.30 46.24
N ASN A 453 -1.10 34.94 45.13
CA ASN A 453 -1.53 36.30 44.82
C ASN A 453 -1.77 36.39 43.30
N ARG A 454 -2.93 35.90 42.87
CA ARG A 454 -3.57 36.34 41.63
C ARG A 454 -4.92 36.95 42.00
N PRO A 455 -5.19 38.24 41.68
CA PRO A 455 -6.54 38.74 41.66
C PRO A 455 -7.29 38.06 40.50
N SER A 456 -8.57 37.80 40.71
CA SER A 456 -9.54 37.34 39.71
C SER A 456 -9.36 38.05 38.36
N GLU A 457 -9.11 37.28 37.29
CA GLU A 457 -9.18 37.78 35.91
C GLU A 457 -10.64 38.06 35.55
N GLY A 458 -11.09 39.26 35.92
CA GLY A 458 -12.26 39.90 35.37
C GLY A 458 -11.93 40.53 34.01
N MET A 459 -12.88 40.41 33.08
CA MET A 459 -12.97 41.17 31.84
C MET A 459 -12.43 42.59 31.96
N MET A 460 -11.56 43.01 31.04
CA MET A 460 -11.31 44.42 30.76
C MET A 460 -10.96 44.61 29.26
N PRO A 461 -11.20 45.80 28.71
CA PRO A 461 -11.85 45.99 27.41
C PRO A 461 -10.93 46.62 26.35
N SER A 462 -11.45 46.71 25.13
CA SER A 462 -10.86 47.43 24.01
C SER A 462 -10.45 48.88 24.36
N MET A 463 -9.22 49.27 24.00
CA MET A 463 -8.91 50.68 23.73
C MET A 463 -8.01 50.83 22.50
N ARG A 464 -8.48 51.71 21.61
CA ARG A 464 -7.78 52.32 20.48
C ARG A 464 -6.70 53.29 20.99
N GLY A 465 -5.58 53.39 20.28
CA GLY A 465 -4.61 54.47 20.42
C GLY A 465 -3.66 54.51 19.21
N ASN A 466 -3.76 55.58 18.42
CA ASN A 466 -3.06 55.83 17.15
C ASN A 466 -1.59 56.30 17.36
N PRO A 467 -0.71 56.30 16.33
CA PRO A 467 0.74 56.43 16.45
C PRO A 467 1.26 57.87 16.23
N GLN A 468 2.45 58.20 16.75
CA GLN A 468 3.23 59.35 16.30
C GLN A 468 4.76 59.09 16.26
N GLN A 469 5.29 59.23 15.05
CA GLN A 469 6.54 59.86 14.58
C GLN A 469 7.73 60.08 15.52
N GLY A 470 8.95 59.87 14.98
CA GLY A 470 10.12 60.63 15.40
C GLY A 470 11.49 60.06 15.03
N ASN A 471 11.95 60.32 13.80
CA ASN A 471 13.32 60.15 13.30
C ASN A 471 14.40 60.77 14.22
N MET A 472 15.58 60.14 14.36
CA MET A 472 16.88 60.85 14.35
C MET A 472 18.09 59.96 13.97
N ARG A 473 18.58 60.24 12.76
CA ARG A 473 19.97 60.56 12.33
C ARG A 473 21.14 59.66 12.74
N GLY A 474 21.87 59.21 11.70
CA GLY A 474 23.15 58.51 11.81
C GLY A 474 24.40 59.40 11.80
N GLY A 475 25.54 58.71 11.74
CA GLY A 475 26.88 59.27 11.53
C GLY A 475 27.79 58.23 10.86
N ARG A 476 28.26 58.58 9.66
CA ARG A 476 29.28 57.87 8.85
C ARG A 476 30.69 57.97 9.48
N ARG A 477 31.59 57.03 9.15
CA ARG A 477 32.94 57.24 8.55
C ARG A 477 33.62 55.90 8.19
N PRO A 478 34.67 55.87 7.31
CA PRO A 478 34.63 55.07 6.08
C PRO A 478 35.89 54.21 5.76
N LEU A 479 35.77 53.42 4.68
CA LEU A 479 36.75 53.05 3.63
C LEU A 479 38.11 52.42 4.00
N GLY A 480 38.31 51.20 3.50
CA GLY A 480 39.62 50.62 3.15
C GLY A 480 39.45 49.74 1.90
N GLU A 481 40.13 50.13 0.83
CA GLU A 481 40.03 49.61 -0.53
C GLU A 481 40.98 48.42 -0.83
N ARG A 482 40.57 47.64 -1.85
CA ARG A 482 41.38 46.96 -2.91
C ARG A 482 42.33 45.82 -2.50
N ASN A 483 42.05 44.61 -3.03
CA ASN A 483 42.78 44.03 -4.17
C ASN A 483 42.20 42.67 -4.59
N ALA A 484 41.91 42.51 -5.88
CA ALA A 484 41.92 41.25 -6.63
C ALA A 484 43.18 41.28 -7.53
N PRO A 485 43.79 40.12 -7.85
CA PRO A 485 43.41 39.32 -9.03
C PRO A 485 43.52 37.80 -8.73
N GLY A 486 43.23 36.83 -9.60
CA GLY A 486 42.83 36.80 -10.99
C GLY A 486 42.54 35.35 -11.42
N ASP A 487 42.06 35.23 -12.65
CA ASP A 487 41.64 34.00 -13.36
C ASP A 487 42.67 32.87 -13.40
N GLY A 488 42.16 31.64 -13.45
CA GLY A 488 42.92 30.40 -13.65
C GLY A 488 42.07 29.24 -14.18
N GLN A 489 41.71 29.35 -15.46
CA GLN A 489 41.41 28.31 -16.47
C GLN A 489 40.96 26.88 -16.09
N LEU A 490 39.81 26.55 -16.69
CA LEU A 490 39.32 25.26 -17.19
C LEU A 490 40.40 24.27 -17.67
N ARG A 491 40.33 23.01 -17.19
CA ARG A 491 40.67 21.80 -17.95
C ARG A 491 39.88 20.58 -17.45
N GLU A 492 39.20 19.94 -18.39
CA GLU A 492 38.78 18.53 -18.49
C GLU A 492 39.16 18.11 -19.93
N PRO A 493 39.18 16.83 -20.33
CA PRO A 493 39.30 15.56 -19.61
C PRO A 493 40.44 14.67 -20.19
N ASN A 494 40.83 13.59 -19.52
CA ASN A 494 41.00 12.27 -20.16
C ASN A 494 41.48 11.17 -19.19
N ASP A 495 40.79 10.03 -19.33
CA ASP A 495 41.33 8.68 -19.42
C ASP A 495 41.87 8.02 -18.13
N ARG A 496 41.07 7.13 -17.54
CA ARG A 496 41.55 5.86 -16.97
C ARG A 496 40.51 4.76 -17.12
N SER A 497 40.74 3.94 -18.13
CA SER A 497 40.34 2.54 -18.18
C SER A 497 41.09 1.72 -17.11
N SER A 498 40.46 0.59 -16.74
CA SER A 498 41.00 -0.57 -16.00
C SER A 498 41.47 -0.34 -14.56
N LEU A 499 40.71 -0.89 -13.62
CA LEU A 499 41.20 -1.67 -12.49
C LEU A 499 40.00 -2.44 -11.90
N GLU A 500 39.77 -3.63 -12.45
CA GLU A 500 39.05 -4.69 -11.74
C GLU A 500 39.81 -5.02 -10.45
N SER A 501 39.09 -5.20 -9.35
CA SER A 501 39.61 -5.79 -8.12
C SER A 501 38.49 -6.54 -7.40
N PRO A 502 38.85 -7.61 -6.67
CA PRO A 502 38.12 -8.86 -6.69
C PRO A 502 36.97 -8.91 -5.68
N ALA A 503 35.94 -9.67 -6.02
CA ALA A 503 34.95 -10.14 -5.06
C ALA A 503 35.67 -10.90 -3.93
N SER A 504 35.69 -10.33 -2.73
CA SER A 504 36.14 -11.01 -1.52
C SER A 504 34.92 -11.64 -0.84
N GLU A 505 34.72 -12.93 -1.12
CA GLU A 505 33.81 -13.79 -0.39
C GLU A 505 34.32 -14.00 1.05
N TRP A 506 33.48 -13.67 2.03
CA TRP A 506 33.46 -14.27 3.36
C TRP A 506 32.06 -14.85 3.59
N PRO A 507 31.94 -15.97 4.31
CA PRO A 507 30.82 -16.89 4.16
C PRO A 507 29.55 -16.26 4.72
N THR A 508 28.66 -15.84 3.82
CA THR A 508 27.23 -15.81 4.14
C THR A 508 26.84 -17.24 4.52
N ASP A 509 25.99 -17.40 5.53
CA ASP A 509 25.28 -18.66 5.79
C ASP A 509 24.28 -18.92 4.65
N THR A 510 24.83 -19.09 3.44
CA THR A 510 24.14 -19.47 2.21
C THR A 510 23.41 -20.79 2.38
N GLY A 511 23.77 -21.61 3.37
CA GLY A 511 23.12 -22.86 3.65
C GLY A 511 21.66 -22.68 4.10
N HIS A 512 21.35 -21.68 4.91
CA HIS A 512 19.99 -21.48 5.42
C HIS A 512 19.08 -20.76 4.42
N GLU A 513 19.53 -19.66 3.81
CA GLU A 513 18.77 -18.97 2.77
C GLU A 513 18.62 -19.82 1.51
N ALA A 514 19.66 -20.54 1.05
CA ALA A 514 19.52 -21.42 -0.10
C ALA A 514 18.64 -22.64 0.20
N ARG A 515 18.58 -23.14 1.45
CA ARG A 515 17.66 -24.23 1.82
C ARG A 515 16.21 -23.76 1.96
N ALA A 516 15.97 -22.57 2.50
CA ALA A 516 14.63 -21.97 2.55
C ALA A 516 14.12 -21.60 1.15
N ASN A 517 14.98 -21.01 0.31
CA ASN A 517 14.69 -20.72 -1.09
C ASN A 517 14.53 -22.01 -1.92
N ALA A 518 15.31 -23.06 -1.64
CA ALA A 518 15.11 -24.36 -2.27
C ALA A 518 13.78 -25.00 -1.83
N ALA A 519 13.40 -24.93 -0.55
CA ALA A 519 12.13 -25.46 -0.06
C ALA A 519 10.90 -24.72 -0.60
N LEU A 520 11.01 -23.41 -0.91
CA LEU A 520 9.98 -22.64 -1.61
C LEU A 520 9.90 -23.01 -3.10
N LYS A 521 11.03 -23.35 -3.74
CA LYS A 521 11.10 -23.80 -5.14
C LYS A 521 10.50 -25.19 -5.36
N GLU A 522 10.29 -25.96 -4.29
CA GLU A 522 9.61 -27.27 -4.31
C GLU A 522 8.07 -27.15 -4.28
N LEU A 523 7.52 -25.96 -3.97
CA LEU A 523 6.08 -25.71 -4.05
C LEU A 523 5.70 -25.19 -5.45
N PRO A 524 4.50 -25.49 -5.96
CA PRO A 524 4.00 -24.84 -7.17
C PRO A 524 4.00 -23.31 -7.01
N PRO A 525 4.31 -22.54 -8.07
CA PRO A 525 4.39 -21.09 -7.98
C PRO A 525 3.00 -20.47 -7.77
N SER A 526 2.95 -19.39 -7.01
CA SER A 526 1.75 -18.56 -6.85
C SER A 526 1.65 -17.51 -7.96
N PHE A 527 0.43 -17.04 -8.21
CA PHE A 527 0.11 -16.10 -9.28
C PHE A 527 -0.65 -14.90 -8.72
N VAL A 528 -0.16 -13.70 -9.01
CA VAL A 528 -0.86 -12.43 -8.75
C VAL A 528 -1.09 -11.72 -10.08
N PHE A 529 -2.35 -11.67 -10.51
CA PHE A 529 -2.76 -11.02 -11.75
C PHE A 529 -3.48 -9.70 -11.47
N ILE A 530 -2.83 -8.60 -11.81
CA ILE A 530 -3.34 -7.23 -11.69
C ILE A 530 -3.86 -6.81 -13.06
N LEU A 531 -5.17 -6.61 -13.15
CA LEU A 531 -5.86 -6.21 -14.37
C LEU A 531 -6.42 -4.79 -14.22
N ALA A 532 -5.83 -3.83 -14.91
CA ALA A 532 -6.35 -2.48 -15.05
C ALA A 532 -7.54 -2.44 -16.04
N ASP A 533 -8.38 -1.42 -15.90
CA ASP A 533 -9.55 -1.16 -16.73
C ASP A 533 -9.30 0.10 -17.55
N ASP A 534 -9.43 0.02 -18.87
CA ASP A 534 -9.26 1.18 -19.78
C ASP A 534 -7.86 1.83 -19.79
N MET A 535 -6.80 1.11 -19.41
CA MET A 535 -5.43 1.64 -19.49
C MET A 535 -4.80 1.37 -20.87
N GLY A 536 -4.44 2.45 -21.57
CA GLY A 536 -3.76 2.38 -22.87
C GLY A 536 -2.28 1.99 -22.77
N TRP A 537 -1.71 1.49 -23.87
CA TRP A 537 -0.31 1.11 -23.99
C TRP A 537 0.70 2.20 -23.60
N THR A 538 0.32 3.47 -23.76
CA THR A 538 1.11 4.66 -23.43
C THR A 538 0.84 5.21 -22.03
N GLY A 539 0.04 4.52 -21.22
CA GLY A 539 -0.50 4.98 -19.94
C GLY A 539 0.42 4.86 -18.72
N LEU A 540 1.66 4.38 -18.89
CA LEU A 540 2.63 4.16 -17.80
C LEU A 540 3.83 5.12 -17.90
N SER A 541 4.52 5.43 -16.80
CA SER A 541 5.77 6.24 -16.88
C SER A 541 6.95 5.47 -17.46
N THR A 542 6.95 4.14 -17.39
CA THR A 542 7.89 3.30 -18.13
C THR A 542 7.49 3.14 -19.59
N SER A 543 8.50 2.91 -20.44
CA SER A 543 8.32 2.68 -21.87
C SER A 543 8.01 1.21 -22.13
N MET A 544 6.88 0.93 -22.78
CA MET A 544 6.52 -0.44 -23.18
C MET A 544 7.32 -0.95 -24.38
N ASP A 545 7.80 -0.06 -25.24
CA ASP A 545 8.78 -0.36 -26.28
C ASP A 545 9.88 0.70 -26.30
N ARG A 546 11.07 0.31 -25.87
CA ARG A 546 12.25 1.19 -25.80
C ARG A 546 12.66 1.79 -27.15
N ARG A 547 12.26 1.14 -28.26
CA ARG A 547 12.51 1.64 -29.62
C ARG A 547 11.59 2.81 -29.97
N ILE A 548 10.52 3.02 -29.20
CA ILE A 548 9.50 4.03 -29.41
C ILE A 548 9.44 4.90 -28.14
N PRO A 549 10.19 6.03 -28.06
CA PRO A 549 10.22 6.87 -26.87
C PRO A 549 8.86 7.39 -26.40
N ASN A 550 7.89 7.48 -27.32
CA ASN A 550 6.52 7.89 -27.02
C ASN A 550 5.61 6.75 -26.55
N SER A 551 6.16 5.55 -26.29
CA SER A 551 5.46 4.42 -25.66
C SER A 551 5.32 4.53 -24.14
N LYS A 552 5.77 5.64 -23.54
CA LYS A 552 5.51 6.01 -22.15
C LYS A 552 4.65 7.27 -22.08
N SER A 553 4.04 7.50 -20.94
CA SER A 553 3.35 8.74 -20.61
C SER A 553 4.35 9.89 -20.45
N ASP A 554 3.91 11.09 -20.82
CA ASP A 554 4.59 12.35 -20.60
C ASP A 554 4.03 13.12 -19.40
N PHE A 555 3.11 12.51 -18.63
CA PHE A 555 2.48 13.12 -17.46
C PHE A 555 2.19 12.15 -16.32
N TYR A 556 1.67 10.96 -16.61
CA TYR A 556 1.35 9.96 -15.60
C TYR A 556 2.64 9.39 -14.98
N GLN A 557 2.64 9.16 -13.67
CA GLN A 557 3.76 8.60 -12.93
C GLN A 557 3.37 7.31 -12.23
N THR A 558 4.10 6.24 -12.52
CA THR A 558 3.88 4.88 -12.02
C THR A 558 5.18 4.23 -11.53
N PRO A 559 5.90 4.81 -10.55
CA PRO A 559 7.21 4.31 -10.13
C PRO A 559 7.21 2.86 -9.59
N ARG A 560 6.10 2.34 -9.04
CA ARG A 560 6.03 0.95 -8.55
C ARG A 560 5.83 -0.03 -9.71
N ILE A 561 5.02 0.32 -10.71
CA ILE A 561 4.91 -0.44 -11.95
C ILE A 561 6.21 -0.34 -12.78
N ASP A 562 6.90 0.80 -12.73
CA ASP A 562 8.23 0.96 -13.34
C ASP A 562 9.25 0.02 -12.69
N GLU A 563 9.17 -0.15 -11.36
CA GLU A 563 9.95 -1.15 -10.63
C GLU A 563 9.59 -2.57 -11.05
N LEU A 564 8.30 -2.93 -11.09
CA LEU A 564 7.84 -4.24 -11.58
C LEU A 564 8.43 -4.54 -12.97
N ALA A 565 8.40 -3.55 -13.86
CA ALA A 565 8.92 -3.67 -15.20
C ALA A 565 10.46 -3.82 -15.24
N ARG A 566 11.17 -3.20 -14.31
CA ARG A 566 12.63 -3.32 -14.16
C ARG A 566 13.02 -4.67 -13.54
N GLN A 567 12.16 -5.25 -12.71
CA GLN A 567 12.37 -6.57 -12.10
C GLN A 567 11.92 -7.73 -13.00
N GLY A 568 11.21 -7.46 -14.10
CA GLY A 568 10.64 -8.48 -14.97
C GLY A 568 10.78 -8.19 -16.46
N MET A 569 9.87 -8.75 -17.25
CA MET A 569 9.82 -8.66 -18.70
C MET A 569 8.63 -7.83 -19.17
N ARG A 570 8.89 -6.88 -20.08
CA ARG A 570 7.86 -6.09 -20.78
C ARG A 570 7.47 -6.78 -22.09
N PHE A 571 6.19 -6.84 -22.41
CA PHE A 571 5.72 -7.31 -23.70
C PHE A 571 5.31 -6.11 -24.56
N SER A 572 6.19 -5.74 -25.48
CA SER A 572 6.01 -4.53 -26.29
C SER A 572 4.84 -4.63 -27.27
N ASN A 573 4.52 -5.83 -27.74
CA ASN A 573 3.45 -6.16 -28.68
C ASN A 573 2.32 -6.98 -27.99
N ALA A 574 1.90 -6.56 -26.80
CA ALA A 574 0.79 -7.20 -26.09
C ALA A 574 -0.58 -6.62 -26.47
N TYR A 575 -1.55 -7.51 -26.67
CA TYR A 575 -2.90 -7.19 -27.08
C TYR A 575 -3.92 -7.70 -26.07
N SER A 576 -4.92 -6.88 -25.79
CA SER A 576 -6.15 -7.32 -25.18
C SER A 576 -6.97 -8.13 -26.19
N PRO A 577 -7.66 -9.22 -25.79
CA PRO A 577 -8.47 -10.02 -26.70
C PRO A 577 -9.61 -9.26 -27.39
N SER A 578 -10.04 -8.13 -26.82
CA SER A 578 -11.05 -7.26 -27.41
C SER A 578 -10.75 -5.78 -27.13
N SER A 579 -11.52 -4.91 -27.77
CA SER A 579 -11.44 -3.47 -27.56
C SER A 579 -12.36 -2.97 -26.43
N LEU A 580 -12.98 -3.89 -25.67
CA LEU A 580 -13.95 -3.62 -24.61
C LEU A 580 -13.79 -4.57 -23.42
N CYS A 581 -14.21 -4.11 -22.25
CA CYS A 581 -13.97 -4.78 -20.96
C CYS A 581 -14.48 -6.23 -20.86
N THR A 582 -15.81 -6.43 -21.00
CA THR A 582 -16.48 -7.74 -20.85
C THR A 582 -15.91 -8.82 -21.79
N PRO A 583 -15.83 -8.61 -23.12
CA PRO A 583 -15.28 -9.62 -24.01
C PRO A 583 -13.82 -9.97 -23.70
N SER A 584 -12.99 -9.00 -23.32
CA SER A 584 -11.60 -9.25 -22.93
C SER A 584 -11.47 -10.07 -21.65
N ARG A 585 -12.25 -9.75 -20.62
CA ARG A 585 -12.22 -10.44 -19.32
C ARG A 585 -12.64 -11.90 -19.45
N GLY A 586 -13.70 -12.18 -20.21
CA GLY A 586 -14.16 -13.56 -20.45
C GLY A 586 -13.13 -14.35 -21.25
N SER A 587 -12.52 -13.71 -22.25
CA SER A 587 -11.47 -14.32 -23.06
C SER A 587 -10.20 -14.66 -22.27
N ILE A 588 -9.74 -13.77 -21.38
CA ILE A 588 -8.60 -14.02 -20.49
C ILE A 588 -8.86 -15.23 -19.59
N LEU A 589 -10.07 -15.32 -19.01
CA LEU A 589 -10.42 -16.40 -18.10
C LEU A 589 -10.58 -17.76 -18.78
N THR A 590 -10.92 -17.80 -20.07
CA THR A 590 -11.24 -19.05 -20.79
C THR A 590 -10.16 -19.50 -21.76
N GLY A 591 -9.20 -18.62 -22.11
CA GLY A 591 -8.21 -18.90 -23.14
C GLY A 591 -8.76 -18.90 -24.57
N LYS A 592 -9.99 -18.41 -24.77
CA LYS A 592 -10.73 -18.43 -26.04
C LYS A 592 -10.95 -17.02 -26.56
N SER A 593 -11.00 -16.83 -27.87
CA SER A 593 -11.30 -15.52 -28.45
C SER A 593 -12.75 -15.07 -28.14
N PRO A 594 -13.03 -13.76 -28.21
CA PRO A 594 -14.41 -13.25 -28.17
C PRO A 594 -15.31 -13.82 -29.28
N ALA A 595 -14.74 -14.20 -30.43
CA ALA A 595 -15.49 -14.79 -31.53
C ALA A 595 -16.03 -16.18 -31.15
N LEU A 596 -15.18 -17.01 -30.55
CA LEU A 596 -15.52 -18.36 -30.10
C LEU A 596 -16.46 -18.35 -28.89
N THR A 597 -16.16 -17.55 -27.86
CA THR A 597 -17.03 -17.42 -26.67
C THR A 597 -18.37 -16.74 -26.97
N ARG A 598 -18.47 -16.02 -28.09
CA ARG A 598 -19.60 -15.16 -28.49
C ARG A 598 -19.90 -14.00 -27.53
N ILE A 599 -19.10 -13.84 -26.47
CA ILE A 599 -19.11 -12.67 -25.60
C ILE A 599 -18.29 -11.60 -26.32
N THR A 600 -18.96 -10.77 -27.10
CA THR A 600 -18.32 -9.78 -28.00
C THR A 600 -18.62 -8.33 -27.64
N THR A 601 -19.40 -8.05 -26.60
CA THR A 601 -19.70 -6.68 -26.12
C THR A 601 -20.10 -6.71 -24.64
N PRO A 602 -20.13 -5.59 -23.90
CA PRO A 602 -20.69 -5.55 -22.54
C PRO A 602 -22.23 -5.66 -22.48
N GLY A 603 -22.73 -6.43 -21.51
CA GLY A 603 -24.16 -6.56 -21.22
C GLY A 603 -24.79 -5.24 -20.78
N ARG A 604 -25.89 -4.86 -21.47
CA ARG A 604 -26.67 -3.60 -21.39
C ARG A 604 -26.25 -2.42 -22.27
N ALA A 605 -25.14 -2.47 -23.04
CA ALA A 605 -24.69 -1.29 -23.80
C ALA A 605 -24.99 -1.29 -25.31
N SER A 606 -25.28 -2.42 -25.95
CA SER A 606 -25.51 -2.45 -27.40
C SER A 606 -26.37 -3.66 -27.80
N GLY A 607 -27.43 -3.45 -28.59
CA GLY A 607 -28.00 -4.57 -29.35
C GLY A 607 -29.52 -4.79 -29.35
N GLN A 608 -30.34 -3.94 -28.73
CA GLN A 608 -31.69 -3.75 -29.28
C GLN A 608 -31.69 -2.46 -30.08
N SER A 609 -31.81 -2.60 -31.40
CA SER A 609 -32.13 -1.60 -32.43
C SER A 609 -32.90 -0.37 -31.91
N ARG A 610 -32.24 0.54 -31.19
CA ARG A 610 -32.81 1.82 -30.75
C ARG A 610 -32.35 2.99 -31.63
N GLY A 611 -31.58 2.72 -32.67
CA GLY A 611 -31.05 3.71 -33.61
C GLY A 611 -31.22 3.29 -35.07
N ASN A 612 -31.30 4.29 -35.94
CA ASN A 612 -31.31 4.14 -37.40
C ASN A 612 -29.91 3.78 -37.94
N HIS A 613 -29.40 2.60 -37.58
CA HIS A 613 -28.10 2.08 -38.02
C HIS A 613 -28.24 1.23 -39.29
N LYS A 614 -27.19 1.17 -40.13
CA LYS A 614 -27.17 0.39 -41.38
C LYS A 614 -27.14 -1.12 -41.15
N LEU A 615 -26.57 -1.56 -40.03
CA LEU A 615 -26.47 -2.96 -39.65
C LEU A 615 -27.26 -3.25 -38.38
N ILE A 616 -27.76 -4.47 -38.27
CA ILE A 616 -28.30 -5.05 -37.05
C ILE A 616 -27.21 -5.94 -36.45
N PRO A 617 -26.68 -5.59 -35.25
CA PRO A 617 -25.73 -6.45 -34.54
C PRO A 617 -26.34 -7.82 -34.18
N PRO A 618 -25.53 -8.87 -34.03
CA PRO A 618 -26.02 -10.16 -33.58
C PRO A 618 -26.53 -10.11 -32.14
N ARG A 619 -27.27 -11.16 -31.74
CA ARG A 619 -27.75 -11.29 -30.37
C ARG A 619 -26.57 -11.45 -29.41
N HIS A 620 -26.54 -10.59 -28.41
CA HIS A 620 -25.55 -10.61 -27.36
C HIS A 620 -25.66 -11.82 -26.42
N VAL A 621 -24.50 -12.35 -25.99
CA VAL A 621 -24.37 -13.30 -24.89
C VAL A 621 -24.07 -12.53 -23.61
N ASP A 622 -25.09 -12.37 -22.76
CA ASP A 622 -25.08 -11.47 -21.59
C ASP A 622 -24.32 -11.99 -20.36
N ALA A 623 -23.86 -13.24 -20.36
CA ALA A 623 -23.18 -13.83 -19.21
C ALA A 623 -22.06 -14.78 -19.66
N LEU A 624 -21.00 -14.91 -18.85
CA LEU A 624 -20.06 -16.04 -19.00
C LEU A 624 -20.85 -17.36 -18.82
N PRO A 625 -20.93 -18.23 -19.83
CA PRO A 625 -21.70 -19.46 -19.71
C PRO A 625 -21.08 -20.39 -18.66
N GLU A 626 -21.93 -21.08 -17.88
CA GLU A 626 -21.49 -22.11 -16.91
C GLU A 626 -20.76 -23.29 -17.58
N SER A 627 -20.94 -23.48 -18.89
CA SER A 627 -20.22 -24.51 -19.64
C SER A 627 -18.77 -24.15 -19.96
N GLU A 628 -18.38 -22.89 -19.78
CA GLU A 628 -16.99 -22.45 -20.00
C GLU A 628 -16.14 -22.81 -18.79
N THR A 629 -15.04 -23.51 -19.03
CA THR A 629 -14.02 -23.76 -18.00
C THR A 629 -13.07 -22.59 -17.90
N THR A 630 -12.95 -22.02 -16.71
CA THR A 630 -12.07 -20.89 -16.43
C THR A 630 -10.73 -21.33 -15.85
N ILE A 631 -9.71 -20.46 -15.98
CA ILE A 631 -8.38 -20.70 -15.40
C ILE A 631 -8.44 -20.84 -13.87
N ALA A 632 -9.37 -20.14 -13.21
CA ALA A 632 -9.56 -20.25 -11.77
C ALA A 632 -10.08 -21.65 -11.41
N GLU A 633 -11.07 -22.19 -12.13
CA GLU A 633 -11.55 -23.57 -11.92
C GLU A 633 -10.44 -24.60 -12.20
N VAL A 634 -9.64 -24.41 -13.25
CA VAL A 634 -8.52 -25.30 -13.54
C VAL A 634 -7.52 -25.30 -12.38
N LEU A 635 -7.07 -24.13 -11.92
CA LEU A 635 -6.11 -24.02 -10.82
C LEU A 635 -6.69 -24.53 -9.49
N GLN A 636 -7.95 -24.20 -9.17
CA GLN A 636 -8.65 -24.66 -7.97
C GLN A 636 -8.70 -26.19 -7.92
N ASN A 637 -9.05 -26.84 -9.04
CA ASN A 637 -9.06 -28.30 -9.15
C ASN A 637 -7.67 -28.94 -9.00
N HIS A 638 -6.60 -28.16 -9.11
CA HIS A 638 -5.21 -28.57 -8.92
C HIS A 638 -4.61 -28.07 -7.60
N GLY A 639 -5.45 -27.72 -6.62
CA GLY A 639 -5.04 -27.44 -5.25
C GLY A 639 -4.59 -26.00 -4.98
N TYR A 640 -4.78 -25.09 -5.93
CA TYR A 640 -4.62 -23.67 -5.68
C TYR A 640 -5.79 -23.12 -4.90
N SER A 641 -5.52 -22.22 -3.96
CA SER A 641 -6.54 -21.29 -3.48
C SER A 641 -6.73 -20.16 -4.47
N THR A 642 -7.94 -19.66 -4.62
CA THR A 642 -8.29 -18.68 -5.67
C THR A 642 -9.03 -17.47 -5.11
N ALA A 643 -8.64 -16.27 -5.54
CA ALA A 643 -9.32 -15.04 -5.13
C ALA A 643 -9.50 -14.04 -6.28
N HIS A 644 -10.65 -13.36 -6.30
CA HIS A 644 -10.97 -12.28 -7.25
C HIS A 644 -11.57 -11.06 -6.54
N PHE A 645 -10.84 -9.95 -6.53
CA PHE A 645 -11.31 -8.69 -5.97
C PHE A 645 -11.47 -7.62 -7.05
N GLY A 646 -12.53 -6.81 -6.93
CA GLY A 646 -12.85 -5.74 -7.86
C GLY A 646 -13.84 -6.12 -8.97
N LYS A 647 -13.60 -5.62 -10.18
CA LYS A 647 -14.52 -5.64 -11.34
C LYS A 647 -14.62 -7.02 -11.98
N TRP A 648 -15.78 -7.66 -11.89
CA TRP A 648 -16.08 -8.90 -12.59
C TRP A 648 -16.56 -8.63 -14.02
N HIS A 649 -17.72 -7.98 -14.14
CA HIS A 649 -18.30 -7.46 -15.39
C HIS A 649 -18.60 -8.51 -16.47
N LEU A 650 -18.82 -9.76 -16.05
CA LEU A 650 -19.19 -10.89 -16.91
C LEU A 650 -20.59 -11.44 -16.62
N ASN A 651 -21.30 -10.95 -15.59
CA ASN A 651 -22.53 -11.56 -15.07
C ASN A 651 -22.31 -13.06 -14.77
N GLY A 652 -23.36 -13.88 -14.82
CA GLY A 652 -23.23 -15.35 -14.74
C GLY A 652 -23.06 -15.91 -13.33
N GLY A 653 -23.51 -15.19 -12.29
CA GLY A 653 -23.42 -15.66 -10.90
C GLY A 653 -22.18 -15.16 -10.16
N GLY A 654 -21.25 -14.51 -10.86
CA GLY A 654 -20.05 -13.90 -10.28
C GLY A 654 -18.87 -14.86 -10.14
N PRO A 655 -17.73 -14.38 -9.62
CA PRO A 655 -16.48 -15.15 -9.58
C PRO A 655 -16.59 -16.50 -8.87
N GLY A 656 -17.42 -16.63 -7.84
CA GLY A 656 -17.58 -17.88 -7.08
C GLY A 656 -18.18 -19.03 -7.88
N TYR A 657 -19.00 -18.74 -8.90
CA TYR A 657 -19.49 -19.76 -9.83
C TYR A 657 -18.42 -20.22 -10.82
N HIS A 658 -17.33 -19.48 -10.93
CA HIS A 658 -16.24 -19.69 -11.87
C HIS A 658 -14.91 -19.91 -11.13
N GLY A 659 -14.96 -20.71 -10.06
CA GLY A 659 -13.77 -21.26 -9.42
C GLY A 659 -12.95 -20.30 -8.55
N PHE A 660 -13.50 -19.15 -8.14
CA PHE A 660 -12.85 -18.28 -7.15
C PHE A 660 -13.39 -18.54 -5.74
N ASP A 661 -12.54 -18.97 -4.80
CA ASP A 661 -12.91 -19.26 -3.41
C ASP A 661 -13.29 -18.00 -2.62
N THR A 662 -12.57 -16.89 -2.87
CA THR A 662 -12.77 -15.61 -2.17
C THR A 662 -13.01 -14.49 -3.16
N HIS A 663 -14.11 -13.74 -3.04
CA HIS A 663 -14.45 -12.74 -4.04
C HIS A 663 -15.39 -11.61 -3.59
N ASP A 664 -15.43 -10.52 -4.36
CA ASP A 664 -16.36 -9.38 -4.16
C ASP A 664 -17.75 -9.59 -4.81
N GLY A 665 -17.99 -10.73 -5.47
CA GLY A 665 -19.29 -11.09 -6.05
C GLY A 665 -19.48 -10.63 -7.50
N ASP A 666 -20.71 -10.73 -8.02
CA ASP A 666 -21.08 -10.40 -9.41
C ASP A 666 -21.12 -8.88 -9.65
N THR A 667 -19.94 -8.25 -9.60
CA THR A 667 -19.78 -6.80 -9.69
C THR A 667 -19.81 -6.34 -11.16
N GLY A 668 -20.49 -5.24 -11.45
CA GLY A 668 -20.53 -4.60 -12.77
C GLY A 668 -20.09 -3.14 -12.73
N ASN A 669 -20.27 -2.41 -13.82
CA ASN A 669 -19.98 -0.96 -13.85
C ASN A 669 -20.89 -0.15 -12.90
N GLY A 670 -22.13 -0.60 -12.69
CA GLY A 670 -23.11 0.05 -11.82
C GLY A 670 -23.09 -0.39 -10.35
N GLY A 671 -22.54 -1.57 -10.04
CA GLY A 671 -22.35 -2.06 -8.67
C GLY A 671 -21.18 -1.36 -7.96
N GLY A 672 -21.20 -1.30 -6.64
CA GLY A 672 -20.20 -0.58 -5.84
C GLY A 672 -20.44 0.93 -5.80
N GLY A 673 -21.59 1.35 -5.26
CA GLY A 673 -21.84 2.76 -4.95
C GLY A 673 -20.78 3.32 -3.98
N GLU A 674 -20.67 4.64 -3.88
CA GLU A 674 -19.83 5.27 -2.86
C GLU A 674 -20.34 4.82 -1.47
N TYR A 675 -19.45 4.24 -0.65
CA TYR A 675 -19.59 4.01 0.81
C TYR A 675 -20.23 2.70 1.34
N GLU A 676 -20.21 1.58 0.63
CA GLU A 676 -20.50 0.27 1.26
C GLU A 676 -19.25 -0.63 1.24
N ASP A 677 -18.76 -1.00 2.42
CA ASP A 677 -17.64 -1.93 2.59
C ASP A 677 -18.13 -3.40 2.60
N PRO A 678 -17.43 -4.32 1.92
CA PRO A 678 -16.24 -4.08 1.10
C PRO A 678 -16.57 -3.38 -0.23
N ASN A 679 -15.89 -2.27 -0.52
CA ASN A 679 -16.06 -1.54 -1.78
C ASN A 679 -15.18 -2.18 -2.88
N PRO A 680 -15.75 -2.76 -3.95
CA PRO A 680 -14.97 -3.36 -5.04
C PRO A 680 -14.34 -2.32 -5.97
N LYS A 681 -14.70 -1.04 -5.87
CA LYS A 681 -14.10 0.06 -6.65
C LYS A 681 -12.94 0.74 -5.94
N ASP A 682 -12.76 0.48 -4.65
CA ASP A 682 -11.68 1.06 -3.87
C ASP A 682 -10.36 0.35 -4.18
N ILE A 683 -9.43 1.07 -4.80
CA ILE A 683 -8.10 0.58 -5.16
C ILE A 683 -7.40 0.02 -3.92
N PHE A 684 -7.43 0.72 -2.80
CA PHE A 684 -6.73 0.33 -1.58
C PHE A 684 -7.46 -0.80 -0.87
N GLY A 685 -8.79 -0.72 -0.77
CA GLY A 685 -9.62 -1.78 -0.21
C GLY A 685 -9.45 -3.14 -0.91
N ILE A 686 -9.46 -3.19 -2.25
CA ILE A 686 -9.22 -4.46 -2.97
C ILE A 686 -7.77 -4.94 -2.82
N THR A 687 -6.82 -4.00 -2.72
CA THR A 687 -5.40 -4.30 -2.50
C THR A 687 -5.19 -4.94 -1.12
N ASP A 688 -5.78 -4.37 -0.07
CA ASP A 688 -5.70 -4.88 1.29
C ASP A 688 -6.30 -6.29 1.40
N ARG A 689 -7.45 -6.54 0.77
CA ARG A 689 -8.04 -7.88 0.70
C ARG A 689 -7.14 -8.88 -0.03
N GLY A 690 -6.49 -8.45 -1.12
CA GLY A 690 -5.47 -9.23 -1.82
C GLY A 690 -4.30 -9.60 -0.92
N ILE A 691 -3.75 -8.64 -0.16
CA ILE A 691 -2.65 -8.87 0.78
C ILE A 691 -3.06 -9.83 1.90
N ALA A 692 -4.25 -9.63 2.47
CA ALA A 692 -4.79 -10.51 3.51
C ALA A 692 -4.93 -11.96 3.00
N PHE A 693 -5.45 -12.14 1.77
CA PHE A 693 -5.53 -13.44 1.11
C PHE A 693 -4.14 -14.05 0.93
N MET A 694 -3.18 -13.32 0.35
CA MET A 694 -1.80 -13.84 0.17
C MET A 694 -1.21 -14.32 1.50
N ARG A 695 -1.29 -13.49 2.54
CA ARG A 695 -0.78 -13.84 3.88
C ARG A 695 -1.42 -15.12 4.41
N GLN A 696 -2.74 -15.26 4.29
CA GLN A 696 -3.46 -16.47 4.72
C GLN A 696 -2.96 -17.72 3.97
N GLN A 697 -2.65 -17.62 2.67
CA GLN A 697 -2.20 -18.77 1.89
C GLN A 697 -0.73 -19.10 2.11
N VAL A 698 0.11 -18.10 2.36
CA VAL A 698 1.48 -18.32 2.83
C VAL A 698 1.50 -19.05 4.17
N ALA A 699 0.68 -18.62 5.15
CA ALA A 699 0.58 -19.29 6.45
C ALA A 699 0.12 -20.76 6.32
N GLN A 700 -0.76 -21.04 5.36
CA GLN A 700 -1.24 -22.40 5.07
C GLN A 700 -0.33 -23.21 4.13
N ARG A 701 0.75 -22.60 3.62
CA ARG A 701 1.66 -23.18 2.61
C ARG A 701 0.91 -23.69 1.37
N LYS A 702 -0.10 -22.94 0.93
CA LYS A 702 -0.87 -23.25 -0.27
C LYS A 702 -0.48 -22.34 -1.42
N PRO A 703 -0.28 -22.87 -2.64
CA PRO A 703 -0.15 -22.03 -3.82
C PRO A 703 -1.48 -21.32 -4.07
N PHE A 704 -1.44 -20.14 -4.67
CA PHE A 704 -2.63 -19.34 -4.87
C PHE A 704 -2.67 -18.61 -6.21
N TYR A 705 -3.88 -18.33 -6.68
CA TYR A 705 -4.18 -17.44 -7.80
C TYR A 705 -5.01 -16.26 -7.30
N LEU A 706 -4.40 -15.09 -7.25
CA LEU A 706 -5.05 -13.84 -6.87
C LEU A 706 -5.23 -12.96 -8.11
N GLN A 707 -6.48 -12.66 -8.47
CA GLN A 707 -6.81 -11.67 -9.49
C GLN A 707 -7.31 -10.37 -8.84
N LEU A 708 -6.52 -9.30 -8.97
CA LEU A 708 -6.87 -7.94 -8.60
C LEU A 708 -7.36 -7.20 -9.84
N SER A 709 -8.67 -7.18 -10.00
CA SER A 709 -9.36 -6.68 -11.17
C SER A 709 -9.82 -5.24 -10.91
N HIS A 710 -8.94 -4.27 -11.11
CA HIS A 710 -9.22 -2.88 -10.78
C HIS A 710 -10.32 -2.29 -11.66
N TYR A 711 -11.10 -1.36 -11.09
CA TYR A 711 -11.88 -0.38 -11.87
C TYR A 711 -11.02 0.78 -12.35
N ALA A 712 -9.87 1.02 -11.72
CA ALA A 712 -8.91 2.00 -12.20
C ALA A 712 -8.33 1.51 -13.54
N VAL A 713 -8.30 2.34 -14.59
CA VAL A 713 -8.48 3.79 -14.64
C VAL A 713 -9.78 4.24 -15.35
N HIS A 714 -10.83 3.41 -15.30
CA HIS A 714 -12.11 3.66 -15.97
C HIS A 714 -12.87 4.87 -15.40
N SER A 715 -13.69 5.48 -16.25
CA SER A 715 -14.54 6.62 -15.87
C SER A 715 -15.81 6.22 -15.09
N PRO A 716 -16.35 7.07 -14.20
CA PRO A 716 -15.83 8.36 -13.79
C PRO A 716 -14.58 8.21 -12.92
N PRO A 717 -13.47 8.91 -13.25
CA PRO A 717 -12.21 8.73 -12.55
C PRO A 717 -12.30 9.27 -11.13
N LYS A 718 -11.77 8.53 -10.17
CA LYS A 718 -11.67 8.92 -8.77
C LYS A 718 -10.29 8.61 -8.23
N ALA A 719 -9.79 9.53 -7.42
CA ALA A 719 -8.49 9.44 -6.78
C ALA A 719 -8.58 10.06 -5.38
N LEU A 720 -7.60 9.78 -4.54
CA LEU A 720 -7.42 10.47 -3.27
C LEU A 720 -7.28 11.97 -3.50
N ALA A 721 -7.84 12.76 -2.57
CA ALA A 721 -7.75 14.21 -2.63
C ALA A 721 -6.28 14.69 -2.64
N ALA A 722 -5.42 14.04 -1.83
CA ALA A 722 -4.00 14.36 -1.75
C ALA A 722 -3.29 14.13 -3.10
N THR A 723 -3.46 12.95 -3.71
CA THR A 723 -2.86 12.62 -5.02
C THR A 723 -3.38 13.56 -6.11
N LYS A 724 -4.67 13.89 -6.09
CA LYS A 724 -5.24 14.87 -7.02
C LYS A 724 -4.58 16.24 -6.87
N SER A 725 -4.46 16.76 -5.64
CA SER A 725 -3.82 18.05 -5.37
C SER A 725 -2.33 18.09 -5.72
N GLU A 726 -1.63 16.96 -5.67
CA GLU A 726 -0.26 16.84 -6.17
C GLU A 726 -0.19 17.12 -7.69
N TYR A 727 -1.07 16.50 -8.48
CA TYR A 727 -1.08 16.67 -9.93
C TYR A 727 -1.67 18.01 -10.40
N GLU A 728 -2.52 18.66 -9.60
CA GLU A 728 -2.99 20.04 -9.86
C GLU A 728 -1.83 21.05 -9.88
N GLN A 729 -0.72 20.74 -9.20
CA GLN A 729 0.47 21.60 -9.11
C GLN A 729 1.53 21.27 -10.19
N LYS A 730 1.36 20.17 -10.94
CA LYS A 730 2.32 19.74 -11.96
C LYS A 730 2.04 20.36 -13.32
N PRO A 731 3.08 20.67 -14.11
CA PRO A 731 2.90 21.02 -15.52
C PRO A 731 2.19 19.88 -16.26
N SER A 732 1.15 20.20 -17.02
CA SER A 732 0.45 19.24 -17.88
C SER A 732 1.40 18.66 -18.94
N GLY A 733 1.25 17.38 -19.25
CA GLY A 733 1.88 16.78 -20.43
C GLY A 733 1.25 17.29 -21.73
N ALA A 734 1.96 17.07 -22.84
CA ALA A 734 1.53 17.47 -24.17
C ALA A 734 0.53 16.48 -24.79
N ARG A 735 0.67 15.18 -24.49
CA ARG A 735 -0.28 14.12 -24.87
C ARG A 735 -1.24 13.81 -23.74
N HIS A 736 -0.70 13.51 -22.56
CA HIS A 736 -1.50 13.20 -21.38
C HIS A 736 -1.63 14.45 -20.52
N SER A 737 -2.86 14.88 -20.24
CA SER A 737 -3.11 16.16 -19.54
C SER A 737 -4.14 16.06 -18.42
N SER A 738 -4.88 14.94 -18.34
CA SER A 738 -5.94 14.78 -17.35
C SER A 738 -5.38 14.57 -15.94
N VAL A 739 -5.48 15.59 -15.10
CA VAL A 739 -5.06 15.56 -13.68
C VAL A 739 -5.72 14.43 -12.90
N ILE A 740 -7.04 14.23 -13.05
CA ILE A 740 -7.76 13.21 -12.28
C ILE A 740 -7.40 11.78 -12.71
N HIS A 741 -7.12 11.54 -14.00
CA HIS A 741 -6.61 10.24 -14.45
C HIS A 741 -5.18 10.04 -14.00
N ALA A 742 -4.32 11.07 -14.05
CA ALA A 742 -2.96 10.98 -13.54
C ALA A 742 -2.92 10.62 -12.05
N ALA A 743 -3.81 11.22 -11.26
CA ALA A 743 -3.97 10.92 -9.85
C ALA A 743 -4.49 9.49 -9.60
N MET A 744 -5.52 9.05 -10.33
CA MET A 744 -6.06 7.69 -10.19
C MET A 744 -5.04 6.62 -10.64
N THR A 745 -4.28 6.89 -11.70
CA THR A 745 -3.15 6.04 -12.14
C THR A 745 -2.07 5.95 -11.07
N ARG A 746 -1.79 7.05 -10.37
CA ARG A 746 -0.83 7.08 -9.26
C ARG A 746 -1.32 6.33 -8.02
N ASP A 747 -2.61 6.40 -7.72
CA ASP A 747 -3.21 5.59 -6.65
C ASP A 747 -3.17 4.10 -6.99
N LEU A 748 -3.51 3.73 -8.24
CA LEU A 748 -3.36 2.36 -8.74
C LEU A 748 -1.91 1.87 -8.59
N ASP A 749 -0.94 2.66 -9.03
CA ASP A 749 0.48 2.35 -8.87
C ASP A 749 0.89 2.17 -7.40
N THR A 750 0.31 2.96 -6.50
CA THR A 750 0.54 2.80 -5.05
C THR A 750 -0.01 1.46 -4.55
N GLY A 751 -1.23 1.07 -4.96
CA GLY A 751 -1.79 -0.25 -4.67
C GLY A 751 -0.94 -1.41 -5.22
N VAL A 752 -0.44 -1.29 -6.45
CA VAL A 752 0.54 -2.25 -7.00
C VAL A 752 1.78 -2.33 -6.12
N GLY A 753 2.30 -1.19 -5.68
CA GLY A 753 3.43 -1.14 -4.75
C GLY A 753 3.20 -1.90 -3.45
N MET A 754 2.01 -1.76 -2.85
CA MET A 754 1.65 -2.47 -1.63
C MET A 754 1.65 -4.00 -1.81
N ILE A 755 1.22 -4.49 -2.98
CA ILE A 755 1.30 -5.91 -3.34
C ILE A 755 2.74 -6.38 -3.46
N LEU A 756 3.57 -5.64 -4.20
CA LEU A 756 4.99 -5.97 -4.36
C LEU A 756 5.70 -6.01 -3.01
N ASP A 757 5.48 -4.99 -2.17
CA ASP A 757 6.08 -4.93 -0.83
C ASP A 757 5.59 -6.08 0.06
N SER A 758 4.35 -6.51 -0.11
CA SER A 758 3.80 -7.66 0.65
C SER A 758 4.39 -8.98 0.21
N ILE A 759 4.61 -9.19 -1.09
CA ILE A 759 5.28 -10.37 -1.64
C ILE A 759 6.70 -10.49 -1.07
N GLU A 760 7.44 -9.37 -1.03
CA GLU A 760 8.77 -9.31 -0.41
C GLU A 760 8.71 -9.58 1.10
N ARG A 761 7.80 -8.92 1.83
CA ARG A 761 7.62 -9.12 3.28
C ARG A 761 7.25 -10.55 3.65
N LEU A 762 6.45 -11.22 2.82
CA LEU A 762 6.02 -12.60 3.03
C LEU A 762 7.09 -13.62 2.62
N GLY A 763 8.23 -13.20 2.06
CA GLY A 763 9.30 -14.08 1.64
C GLY A 763 8.93 -15.00 0.46
N ILE A 764 7.92 -14.63 -0.34
CA ILE A 764 7.43 -15.43 -1.47
C ILE A 764 7.81 -14.87 -2.85
N ALA A 765 8.70 -13.87 -2.87
CA ALA A 765 9.19 -13.24 -4.09
C ALA A 765 9.73 -14.27 -5.11
N GLU A 766 10.53 -15.23 -4.66
CA GLU A 766 11.16 -16.23 -5.52
C GLU A 766 10.23 -17.38 -5.94
N ASN A 767 8.95 -17.35 -5.53
CA ASN A 767 7.93 -18.35 -5.89
C ASN A 767 6.62 -17.71 -6.40
N THR A 768 6.63 -16.42 -6.76
CA THR A 768 5.41 -15.72 -7.19
C THR A 768 5.59 -15.02 -8.53
N TYR A 769 4.71 -15.33 -9.49
CA TYR A 769 4.57 -14.55 -10.71
C TYR A 769 3.57 -13.40 -10.49
N VAL A 770 4.03 -12.18 -10.76
CA VAL A 770 3.21 -10.97 -10.78
C VAL A 770 3.02 -10.54 -12.22
N ILE A 771 1.76 -10.49 -12.66
CA ILE A 771 1.34 -10.16 -14.03
C ILE A 771 0.53 -8.87 -13.98
N PHE A 772 0.94 -7.85 -14.71
CA PHE A 772 0.19 -6.59 -14.87
C PHE A 772 -0.29 -6.45 -16.31
N MET A 773 -1.59 -6.28 -16.53
CA MET A 773 -2.20 -6.07 -17.85
C MET A 773 -3.37 -5.08 -17.80
N SER A 774 -3.83 -4.58 -18.96
CA SER A 774 -5.11 -3.86 -19.11
C SER A 774 -6.11 -4.63 -19.98
N ASP A 775 -7.40 -4.50 -19.70
CA ASP A 775 -8.48 -5.19 -20.42
C ASP A 775 -8.84 -4.59 -21.79
N ASN A 776 -8.42 -3.36 -22.09
CA ASN A 776 -8.46 -2.76 -23.41
C ASN A 776 -7.64 -1.45 -23.43
N GLY A 777 -7.46 -0.86 -24.60
CA GLY A 777 -6.83 0.45 -24.74
C GLY A 777 -7.66 1.59 -24.15
N ALA A 778 -7.03 2.75 -23.93
CA ALA A 778 -7.71 3.89 -23.32
C ALA A 778 -8.78 4.49 -24.23
N PRO A 779 -9.84 5.08 -23.67
CA PRO A 779 -10.79 5.89 -24.43
C PRO A 779 -10.05 6.97 -25.22
N ALA A 780 -10.42 7.14 -26.49
CA ALA A 780 -9.78 8.13 -27.36
C ALA A 780 -10.81 9.06 -28.00
N GLY A 781 -10.38 10.30 -28.24
CA GLY A 781 -11.03 11.19 -29.19
C GLY A 781 -10.75 10.80 -30.65
N PRO A 782 -10.85 11.74 -31.61
CA PRO A 782 -10.57 11.45 -33.02
C PRO A 782 -9.18 10.84 -33.22
N ARG A 783 -9.07 9.89 -34.16
CA ARG A 783 -7.89 9.02 -34.41
C ARG A 783 -6.51 9.70 -34.35
N LYS A 784 -6.38 10.96 -34.81
CA LYS A 784 -5.11 11.71 -34.87
C LYS A 784 -4.80 12.61 -33.65
N ARG A 785 -5.64 12.57 -32.60
CA ARG A 785 -5.50 13.39 -31.38
C ARG A 785 -5.76 12.56 -30.11
N SER A 786 -5.39 11.28 -30.15
CA SER A 786 -5.60 10.31 -29.07
C SER A 786 -4.49 10.40 -28.01
N GLU A 787 -4.83 10.14 -26.75
CA GLU A 787 -3.85 9.91 -25.68
C GLU A 787 -3.03 8.62 -25.93
N ASN A 788 -3.53 7.72 -26.78
CA ASN A 788 -2.84 6.50 -27.20
C ASN A 788 -1.73 6.73 -28.23
N MET A 789 -1.51 7.98 -28.70
CA MET A 789 -0.47 8.28 -29.68
C MET A 789 0.91 7.80 -29.20
N PRO A 790 1.66 7.05 -30.03
CA PRO A 790 1.59 7.02 -31.49
C PRO A 790 0.55 6.06 -32.10
N LEU A 791 -0.17 5.29 -31.28
CA LEU A 791 -1.17 4.34 -31.76
C LEU A 791 -2.45 5.05 -32.22
N SER A 792 -3.07 4.54 -33.28
CA SER A 792 -4.34 5.05 -33.78
C SER A 792 -5.52 4.56 -32.94
N GLY A 793 -6.53 5.41 -32.74
CA GLY A 793 -7.80 5.04 -32.10
C GLY A 793 -7.71 4.81 -30.59
N GLY A 794 -8.64 4.02 -30.07
CA GLY A 794 -8.83 3.76 -28.64
C GLY A 794 -9.95 2.77 -28.38
N LYS A 795 -10.42 2.70 -27.13
CA LYS A 795 -11.51 1.83 -26.67
C LYS A 795 -12.66 1.73 -27.70
N ALA A 796 -13.16 0.51 -27.89
CA ALA A 796 -14.19 0.12 -28.85
C ALA A 796 -13.81 0.26 -30.34
N THR A 797 -12.51 0.22 -30.66
CA THR A 797 -11.99 0.12 -32.03
C THR A 797 -10.88 -0.92 -32.13
N PHE A 798 -10.69 -1.51 -33.31
CA PHE A 798 -9.57 -2.41 -33.59
C PHE A 798 -8.39 -1.72 -34.29
N TRP A 799 -8.31 -0.39 -34.21
CA TRP A 799 -7.04 0.30 -34.37
C TRP A 799 -6.09 -0.09 -33.22
N GLU A 800 -4.77 0.03 -33.41
CA GLU A 800 -3.77 -0.43 -32.43
C GLU A 800 -4.02 0.16 -31.03
N GLY A 801 -4.45 1.41 -30.92
CA GLY A 801 -4.71 2.08 -29.64
C GLY A 801 -5.92 1.56 -28.87
N GLY A 802 -6.80 0.76 -29.50
CA GLY A 802 -7.95 0.15 -28.83
C GLY A 802 -7.70 -1.24 -28.25
N ILE A 803 -6.71 -1.96 -28.77
CA ILE A 803 -6.41 -3.35 -28.39
C ILE A 803 -4.99 -3.56 -27.90
N ARG A 804 -4.03 -2.71 -28.20
CA ARG A 804 -2.68 -2.83 -27.65
C ARG A 804 -2.64 -2.25 -26.23
N VAL A 805 -2.10 -3.02 -25.30
CA VAL A 805 -2.17 -2.75 -23.85
C VAL A 805 -0.83 -3.01 -23.17
N PRO A 806 -0.53 -2.39 -22.01
CA PRO A 806 0.65 -2.78 -21.25
C PRO A 806 0.51 -4.24 -20.80
N LEU A 807 1.59 -5.01 -20.89
CA LEU A 807 1.75 -6.31 -20.23
C LEU A 807 3.17 -6.41 -19.68
N ILE A 808 3.27 -6.65 -18.38
CA ILE A 808 4.53 -6.82 -17.65
C ILE A 808 4.41 -8.07 -16.80
N ILE A 809 5.42 -8.94 -16.84
CA ILE A 809 5.46 -10.16 -16.02
C ILE A 809 6.79 -10.22 -15.27
N ARG A 810 6.73 -10.39 -13.96
CA ARG A 810 7.88 -10.62 -13.06
C ARG A 810 7.66 -11.92 -12.32
N GLY A 811 8.68 -12.74 -12.15
CA GLY A 811 8.55 -13.99 -11.40
C GLY A 811 9.77 -14.89 -11.56
N PRO A 812 9.69 -16.12 -11.03
CA PRO A 812 10.77 -17.09 -11.09
C PRO A 812 11.29 -17.30 -12.52
N ASP A 813 12.61 -17.29 -12.67
CA ASP A 813 13.35 -17.49 -13.92
C ASP A 813 13.04 -16.46 -15.04
N VAL A 814 12.26 -15.40 -14.74
CA VAL A 814 12.04 -14.29 -15.68
C VAL A 814 13.21 -13.31 -15.59
N PRO A 815 13.95 -13.05 -16.68
CA PRO A 815 15.06 -12.12 -16.63
C PRO A 815 14.60 -10.71 -16.29
N SER A 816 15.34 -10.07 -15.39
CA SER A 816 15.12 -8.68 -15.01
C SER A 816 15.36 -7.74 -16.19
N ASP A 817 14.51 -6.71 -16.27
CA ASP A 817 14.54 -5.65 -17.27
C ASP A 817 14.49 -6.12 -18.74
N ALA A 818 13.91 -7.30 -18.97
CA ALA A 818 13.80 -7.90 -20.28
C ALA A 818 12.66 -7.30 -21.11
N THR A 819 12.67 -7.58 -22.41
CA THR A 819 11.58 -7.20 -23.32
C THR A 819 11.33 -8.31 -24.33
N CYS A 820 10.06 -8.69 -24.48
CA CYS A 820 9.57 -9.54 -25.54
C CYS A 820 8.89 -8.70 -26.63
N HIS A 821 9.19 -9.04 -27.89
CA HIS A 821 8.65 -8.38 -29.08
C HIS A 821 7.67 -9.27 -29.86
N GLU A 822 7.41 -10.49 -29.42
CA GLU A 822 6.39 -11.36 -30.03
C GLU A 822 4.98 -10.79 -29.80
N ARG A 823 4.05 -11.06 -30.74
CA ARG A 823 2.64 -10.67 -30.57
C ARG A 823 1.96 -11.64 -29.61
N VAL A 824 1.60 -11.14 -28.43
CA VAL A 824 0.91 -11.89 -27.37
C VAL A 824 -0.46 -11.30 -27.13
N VAL A 825 -1.42 -12.12 -26.72
CA VAL A 825 -2.82 -11.73 -26.47
C VAL A 825 -3.25 -12.22 -25.10
N GLY A 826 -4.14 -11.51 -24.42
CA GLY A 826 -4.56 -11.86 -23.05
C GLY A 826 -5.05 -13.30 -22.85
N PHE A 827 -5.63 -13.95 -23.88
CA PHE A 827 -6.03 -15.35 -23.79
C PHE A 827 -4.85 -16.34 -23.76
N ASP A 828 -3.63 -15.91 -24.07
CA ASP A 828 -2.40 -16.70 -23.92
C ASP A 828 -2.05 -16.93 -22.44
N LEU A 829 -2.58 -16.11 -21.53
CA LEU A 829 -2.33 -16.25 -20.09
C LEU A 829 -2.92 -17.55 -19.54
N PHE A 830 -4.03 -18.05 -20.10
CA PHE A 830 -4.64 -19.31 -19.66
C PHE A 830 -3.67 -20.49 -19.76
N PRO A 831 -3.15 -20.85 -20.96
CA PRO A 831 -2.19 -21.95 -21.07
C PRO A 831 -0.86 -21.63 -20.40
N THR A 832 -0.46 -20.36 -20.31
CA THR A 832 0.76 -19.95 -19.58
C THR A 832 0.67 -20.30 -18.11
N LEU A 833 -0.46 -19.99 -17.45
CA LEU A 833 -0.67 -20.28 -16.03
C LEU A 833 -0.73 -21.79 -15.78
N CYS A 834 -1.38 -22.55 -16.68
CA CYS A 834 -1.40 -24.02 -16.60
C CYS A 834 0.00 -24.65 -16.73
N ASP A 835 0.80 -24.13 -17.66
CA ASP A 835 2.17 -24.58 -17.90
C ASP A 835 3.08 -24.27 -16.70
N LEU A 836 3.02 -23.04 -16.17
CA LEU A 836 3.75 -22.63 -14.97
C LEU A 836 3.32 -23.40 -13.71
N ALA A 837 2.06 -23.84 -13.62
CA ALA A 837 1.53 -24.65 -12.53
C ALA A 837 1.92 -26.14 -12.63
N GLY A 838 2.90 -26.49 -13.47
CA GLY A 838 3.42 -27.85 -13.62
C GLY A 838 2.91 -28.59 -14.84
N GLY A 839 2.48 -27.88 -15.90
CA GLY A 839 2.01 -28.49 -17.14
C GLY A 839 0.61 -29.09 -17.02
N ILE A 840 -0.32 -28.38 -16.38
CA ILE A 840 -1.72 -28.79 -16.27
C ILE A 840 -2.33 -28.92 -17.67
N GLU A 841 -3.12 -29.98 -17.88
CA GLU A 841 -3.86 -30.20 -19.12
C GLU A 841 -4.90 -29.09 -19.36
N ILE A 842 -4.95 -28.57 -20.58
CA ILE A 842 -5.87 -27.49 -20.98
C ILE A 842 -7.01 -28.04 -21.84
N PRO A 843 -8.20 -27.42 -21.84
CA PRO A 843 -9.27 -27.78 -22.76
C PRO A 843 -8.86 -27.68 -24.23
N ASP A 844 -9.33 -28.62 -25.06
CA ASP A 844 -8.98 -28.73 -26.49
C ASP A 844 -9.35 -27.50 -27.34
N ASP A 845 -10.32 -26.70 -26.88
CA ASP A 845 -10.83 -25.53 -27.57
C ASP A 845 -10.19 -24.21 -27.10
N VAL A 846 -9.16 -24.26 -26.25
CA VAL A 846 -8.31 -23.09 -25.92
C VAL A 846 -7.53 -22.65 -27.16
N GLU A 847 -7.64 -21.37 -27.52
CA GLU A 847 -6.96 -20.79 -28.69
C GLU A 847 -5.61 -20.15 -28.35
N GLY A 848 -5.35 -19.90 -27.06
CA GLY A 848 -4.10 -19.30 -26.58
C GLY A 848 -2.89 -20.24 -26.65
N GLY A 849 -1.70 -19.64 -26.58
CA GLY A 849 -0.43 -20.36 -26.51
C GLY A 849 0.40 -19.96 -25.28
N SER A 850 1.11 -20.91 -24.67
CA SER A 850 1.91 -20.62 -23.47
C SER A 850 3.05 -19.63 -23.77
N LEU A 851 3.21 -18.65 -22.89
CA LEU A 851 4.28 -17.66 -22.92
C LEU A 851 5.54 -18.10 -22.17
N THR A 852 5.49 -19.21 -21.42
CA THR A 852 6.54 -19.67 -20.50
C THR A 852 7.91 -19.73 -21.17
N SER A 853 8.01 -20.33 -22.36
CA SER A 853 9.29 -20.44 -23.05
C SER A 853 9.92 -19.07 -23.32
N MET A 854 9.12 -18.07 -23.72
CA MET A 854 9.63 -16.71 -23.94
C MET A 854 10.02 -16.02 -22.64
N MET A 855 9.35 -16.35 -21.54
CA MET A 855 9.68 -15.75 -20.25
C MET A 855 10.96 -16.33 -19.62
N THR A 856 11.25 -17.62 -19.82
CA THR A 856 12.29 -18.32 -19.03
C THR A 856 13.48 -18.86 -19.83
N SER A 857 13.28 -19.33 -21.07
CA SER A 857 14.29 -20.12 -21.79
C SER A 857 14.65 -19.59 -23.18
N ASN A 858 13.75 -18.89 -23.84
CA ASN A 858 13.92 -18.37 -25.19
C ASN A 858 13.17 -17.04 -25.41
N PRO A 859 13.66 -15.91 -24.86
CA PRO A 859 13.01 -14.60 -25.00
C PRO A 859 12.82 -14.08 -26.43
N MET A 860 13.49 -14.70 -27.40
CA MET A 860 13.36 -14.41 -28.84
C MET A 860 12.47 -15.41 -29.58
N GLY A 861 11.81 -16.33 -28.85
CA GLY A 861 10.92 -17.34 -29.40
C GLY A 861 9.60 -16.76 -29.88
N MET A 862 8.84 -17.62 -30.56
CA MET A 862 7.46 -17.34 -30.98
C MET A 862 6.49 -18.20 -30.18
N VAL A 863 5.41 -17.59 -29.71
CA VAL A 863 4.28 -18.29 -29.11
C VAL A 863 3.69 -19.29 -30.09
N GLN A 864 3.45 -20.51 -29.61
CA GLN A 864 2.84 -21.59 -30.39
C GLN A 864 1.36 -21.64 -30.06
N ARG A 865 0.51 -21.43 -31.07
CA ARG A 865 -0.95 -21.47 -30.96
C ARG A 865 -1.52 -22.47 -31.96
N PRO A 866 -2.75 -22.99 -31.76
CA PRO A 866 -3.44 -23.80 -32.76
C PRO A 866 -3.56 -23.08 -34.12
N SER A 867 -3.85 -21.78 -34.10
CA SER A 867 -3.81 -20.90 -35.28
C SER A 867 -2.63 -19.92 -35.19
N PRO A 868 -1.79 -19.79 -36.24
CA PRO A 868 -0.74 -18.77 -36.29
C PRO A 868 -1.29 -17.34 -36.52
N ASP A 869 -2.53 -17.22 -37.00
CA ASP A 869 -3.20 -15.96 -37.28
C ASP A 869 -3.98 -15.50 -36.04
N LEU A 870 -3.91 -14.20 -35.74
CA LEU A 870 -4.68 -13.59 -34.64
C LEU A 870 -5.89 -12.86 -35.20
N VAL A 871 -7.09 -13.24 -34.74
CA VAL A 871 -8.35 -12.63 -35.16
C VAL A 871 -9.03 -11.92 -33.99
N PHE A 872 -9.52 -10.71 -34.26
CA PHE A 872 -10.28 -9.89 -33.33
C PHE A 872 -11.66 -9.59 -33.93
N HIS A 873 -12.73 -9.76 -33.15
CA HIS A 873 -14.10 -9.68 -33.63
C HIS A 873 -15.00 -8.83 -32.74
N PHE A 874 -15.62 -7.79 -33.32
CA PHE A 874 -16.54 -6.87 -32.64
C PHE A 874 -17.70 -6.53 -33.59
N PRO A 875 -18.73 -7.38 -33.68
CA PRO A 875 -19.85 -7.23 -34.63
C PRO A 875 -20.92 -6.23 -34.14
N HIS A 876 -20.56 -5.25 -33.31
CA HIS A 876 -21.50 -4.34 -32.64
C HIS A 876 -21.17 -2.86 -32.87
N TYR A 877 -22.15 -2.01 -32.61
CA TYR A 877 -21.96 -0.56 -32.48
C TYR A 877 -21.63 -0.19 -31.04
N ALA A 878 -20.80 0.83 -30.84
CA ALA A 878 -20.59 1.48 -29.55
C ALA A 878 -20.87 3.01 -29.62
N GLN A 879 -20.70 3.72 -28.51
CA GLN A 879 -21.25 5.07 -28.30
C GLN A 879 -20.44 6.22 -28.93
N GLY A 880 -19.28 5.94 -29.52
CA GLY A 880 -18.35 6.94 -30.07
C GLY A 880 -18.32 7.01 -31.60
N ALA A 881 -17.75 8.11 -32.12
CA ALA A 881 -17.51 8.28 -33.55
C ALA A 881 -16.55 7.18 -34.05
N GLU A 882 -16.81 6.63 -35.24
CA GLU A 882 -16.02 5.56 -35.86
C GLU A 882 -16.04 4.19 -35.14
N GLN A 883 -16.92 4.01 -34.15
CA GLN A 883 -17.10 2.73 -33.44
C GLN A 883 -18.15 1.84 -34.13
N TYR A 884 -17.79 1.40 -35.32
CA TYR A 884 -18.62 0.52 -36.17
C TYR A 884 -18.36 -0.97 -35.88
N PRO A 885 -19.28 -1.86 -36.29
CA PRO A 885 -19.01 -3.29 -36.38
C PRO A 885 -17.75 -3.52 -37.23
N GLN A 886 -16.77 -4.19 -36.65
CA GLN A 886 -15.44 -4.36 -37.26
C GLN A 886 -14.76 -5.68 -36.85
N SER A 887 -13.75 -6.07 -37.62
CA SER A 887 -12.88 -7.21 -37.30
C SER A 887 -11.48 -6.98 -37.82
N ALA A 888 -10.49 -7.57 -37.16
CA ALA A 888 -9.11 -7.50 -37.58
C ALA A 888 -8.47 -8.89 -37.65
N ILE A 889 -7.54 -9.09 -38.58
CA ILE A 889 -6.67 -10.28 -38.65
C ILE A 889 -5.22 -9.85 -38.82
N TYR A 890 -4.33 -10.50 -38.07
CA TYR A 890 -2.89 -10.32 -38.15
C TYR A 890 -2.25 -11.55 -38.80
N GLN A 891 -1.45 -11.32 -39.84
CA GLN A 891 -0.64 -12.33 -40.53
C GLN A 891 0.79 -11.81 -40.72
N GLY A 892 1.72 -12.28 -39.88
CA GLY A 892 3.07 -11.73 -39.81
C GLY A 892 3.04 -10.25 -39.43
N ASP A 893 3.70 -9.39 -40.21
CA ASP A 893 3.72 -7.93 -39.98
C ASP A 893 2.46 -7.21 -40.46
N PHE A 894 1.55 -7.91 -41.16
CA PHE A 894 0.38 -7.31 -41.76
C PHE A 894 -0.84 -7.40 -40.85
N LYS A 895 -1.59 -6.31 -40.79
CA LYS A 895 -2.91 -6.23 -40.18
C LYS A 895 -3.93 -5.82 -41.22
N LEU A 896 -4.99 -6.60 -41.37
CA LEU A 896 -6.19 -6.23 -42.11
C LEU A 896 -7.29 -5.81 -41.12
N LEU A 897 -7.90 -4.65 -41.33
CA LEU A 897 -9.07 -4.18 -40.60
C LEU A 897 -10.28 -4.11 -41.55
N ARG A 898 -11.34 -4.85 -41.21
CA ARG A 898 -12.63 -4.88 -41.91
C ARG A 898 -13.64 -4.02 -41.17
N ILE A 899 -14.23 -3.04 -41.86
CA ILE A 899 -15.39 -2.27 -41.37
C ILE A 899 -16.63 -2.74 -42.11
N TYR A 900 -17.57 -3.38 -41.41
CA TYR A 900 -18.71 -4.03 -42.06
C TYR A 900 -19.72 -3.04 -42.63
N GLU A 901 -19.96 -1.92 -41.93
CA GLU A 901 -20.97 -0.93 -42.35
C GLU A 901 -20.63 -0.31 -43.71
N THR A 902 -19.36 0.01 -43.94
CA THR A 902 -18.89 0.63 -45.19
C THR A 902 -18.38 -0.40 -46.20
N LYS A 903 -18.29 -1.68 -45.81
CA LYS A 903 -17.67 -2.75 -46.58
C LYS A 903 -16.23 -2.41 -46.98
N THR A 904 -15.51 -1.68 -46.13
CA THR A 904 -14.13 -1.23 -46.39
C THR A 904 -13.11 -2.15 -45.73
N ASN A 905 -12.00 -2.38 -46.44
CA ASN A 905 -10.81 -3.04 -45.92
C ASN A 905 -9.66 -2.02 -45.86
N HIS A 906 -8.96 -2.01 -44.72
CA HIS A 906 -7.71 -1.28 -44.54
C HIS A 906 -6.58 -2.28 -44.29
N LEU A 907 -5.41 -2.05 -44.89
CA LEU A 907 -4.25 -2.92 -44.74
C LEU A 907 -3.04 -2.13 -44.27
N PHE A 908 -2.39 -2.58 -43.20
CA PHE A 908 -1.20 -1.94 -42.64
C PHE A 908 -0.07 -2.94 -42.47
N LYS A 909 1.17 -2.48 -42.64
CA LYS A 909 2.37 -3.23 -42.27
C LYS A 909 2.96 -2.61 -41.00
N LEU A 910 2.67 -3.21 -39.85
CA LEU A 910 2.89 -2.61 -38.54
C LEU A 910 4.36 -2.49 -38.14
N SER A 911 5.24 -3.30 -38.73
CA SER A 911 6.69 -3.17 -38.56
C SER A 911 7.21 -1.79 -38.99
N ASP A 912 6.53 -1.17 -39.96
CA ASP A 912 6.94 0.09 -40.59
C ASP A 912 6.03 1.25 -40.14
N ASP A 913 4.78 0.94 -39.73
CA ASP A 913 3.73 1.92 -39.46
C ASP A 913 2.82 1.49 -38.29
N ILE A 914 3.35 1.56 -37.07
CA ILE A 914 2.62 1.28 -35.84
C ILE A 914 1.42 2.24 -35.62
N GLY A 915 1.46 3.42 -36.24
CA GLY A 915 0.39 4.41 -36.17
C GLY A 915 -0.75 4.15 -37.16
N GLU A 916 -0.63 3.14 -38.03
CA GLU A 916 -1.60 2.79 -39.07
C GLU A 916 -1.90 3.95 -40.04
N LEU A 917 -0.95 4.86 -40.25
CA LEU A 917 -1.14 6.09 -41.01
C LEU A 917 -1.17 5.88 -42.54
N ASN A 918 -0.62 4.79 -43.04
CA ASN A 918 -0.45 4.49 -44.46
C ASN A 918 -1.23 3.22 -44.87
N ASP A 919 -2.44 3.41 -45.39
CA ASP A 919 -3.29 2.31 -45.86
C ASP A 919 -2.81 1.75 -47.20
N LEU A 920 -2.40 0.48 -47.19
CA LEU A 920 -1.87 -0.27 -48.32
C LEU A 920 -2.95 -1.02 -49.12
N ALA A 921 -4.22 -0.98 -48.71
CA ALA A 921 -5.26 -1.84 -49.30
C ALA A 921 -5.40 -1.68 -50.81
N LYS A 922 -5.28 -0.45 -51.34
CA LYS A 922 -5.31 -0.16 -52.78
C LYS A 922 -4.07 -0.66 -53.52
N ASN A 923 -2.93 -0.68 -52.84
CA ASN A 923 -1.63 -1.04 -53.42
C ASN A 923 -1.36 -2.55 -53.35
N MET A 924 -2.04 -3.28 -52.47
CA MET A 924 -1.87 -4.72 -52.26
C MET A 924 -3.21 -5.49 -52.27
N PRO A 925 -4.01 -5.40 -53.34
CA PRO A 925 -5.36 -5.98 -53.38
C PRO A 925 -5.38 -7.51 -53.23
N GLU A 926 -4.36 -8.22 -53.73
CA GLU A 926 -4.26 -9.68 -53.58
C GLU A 926 -4.05 -10.11 -52.13
N LYS A 927 -3.22 -9.36 -51.37
CA LYS A 927 -3.00 -9.60 -49.94
C LYS A 927 -4.26 -9.32 -49.13
N VAL A 928 -4.98 -8.25 -49.47
CA VAL A 928 -6.31 -7.95 -48.89
C VAL A 928 -7.28 -9.10 -49.12
N ALA A 929 -7.44 -9.55 -50.37
CA ALA A 929 -8.37 -10.63 -50.71
C ALA A 929 -8.03 -11.93 -49.99
N LYS A 930 -6.73 -12.26 -49.86
CA LYS A 930 -6.28 -13.42 -49.09
C LYS A 930 -6.61 -13.30 -47.61
N MET A 931 -6.20 -12.20 -46.96
CA MET A 931 -6.43 -12.00 -45.53
C MET A 931 -7.92 -11.94 -45.18
N GLU A 932 -8.73 -11.33 -46.05
CA GLU A 932 -10.19 -11.30 -45.87
C GLU A 932 -10.79 -12.70 -45.98
N LYS A 933 -10.35 -13.51 -46.96
CA LYS A 933 -10.77 -14.90 -47.08
C LYS A 933 -10.41 -15.70 -45.84
N ASP A 934 -9.18 -15.57 -45.34
CA ASP A 934 -8.69 -16.29 -44.16
C ASP A 934 -9.48 -15.85 -42.89
N LEU A 935 -9.79 -14.56 -42.76
CA LEU A 935 -10.65 -14.02 -41.70
C LEU A 935 -12.05 -14.66 -41.70
N PHE A 936 -12.70 -14.77 -42.86
CA PHE A 936 -14.03 -15.38 -42.97
C PHE A 936 -14.00 -16.91 -42.82
N ALA A 937 -12.88 -17.56 -43.18
CA ALA A 937 -12.68 -18.98 -42.93
C ALA A 937 -12.67 -19.26 -41.43
N TYR A 938 -11.92 -18.47 -40.66
CA TYR A 938 -11.91 -18.54 -39.21
C TYR A 938 -13.31 -18.33 -38.60
N PHE A 939 -14.06 -17.32 -39.05
CA PHE A 939 -15.43 -17.10 -38.57
C PHE A 939 -16.37 -18.26 -38.86
N SER A 940 -16.16 -18.97 -39.98
CA SER A 940 -16.95 -20.15 -40.30
C SER A 940 -16.60 -21.32 -39.39
N GLU A 941 -15.32 -21.46 -39.03
CA GLU A 941 -14.80 -22.50 -38.13
C GLU A 941 -15.32 -22.35 -36.70
N VAL A 942 -15.26 -21.14 -36.13
CA VAL A 942 -15.70 -20.87 -34.75
C VAL A 942 -17.19 -20.48 -34.64
N GLU A 943 -17.93 -20.57 -35.75
CA GLU A 943 -19.34 -20.14 -35.83
C GLU A 943 -19.57 -18.73 -35.27
N ALA A 944 -18.72 -17.78 -35.66
CA ALA A 944 -18.76 -16.41 -35.17
C ALA A 944 -20.06 -15.69 -35.56
N GLN A 945 -20.58 -14.89 -34.65
CA GLN A 945 -21.82 -14.14 -34.88
C GLN A 945 -21.59 -12.90 -35.74
N MET A 946 -22.28 -12.77 -36.87
CA MET A 946 -22.09 -11.65 -37.80
C MET A 946 -23.22 -10.60 -37.72
N PRO A 947 -22.93 -9.31 -37.97
CA PRO A 947 -23.99 -8.32 -38.16
C PRO A 947 -24.67 -8.52 -39.52
N ILE A 948 -25.97 -8.19 -39.61
CA ILE A 948 -26.75 -8.29 -40.85
C ILE A 948 -27.20 -6.91 -41.34
N GLU A 949 -27.54 -6.77 -42.62
CA GLU A 949 -28.10 -5.51 -43.15
C GLU A 949 -29.44 -5.19 -42.47
N ASN A 950 -29.63 -3.91 -42.10
CA ASN A 950 -30.88 -3.44 -41.52
C ASN A 950 -31.89 -3.08 -42.63
N PRO A 951 -32.95 -3.86 -42.87
CA PRO A 951 -33.94 -3.56 -43.91
C PRO A 951 -34.75 -2.28 -43.59
N ASN A 952 -34.69 -1.79 -42.35
CA ASN A 952 -35.41 -0.60 -41.89
C ASN A 952 -34.52 0.66 -41.82
N TYR A 953 -33.30 0.61 -42.38
CA TYR A 953 -32.42 1.77 -42.41
C TYR A 953 -32.96 2.87 -43.32
N VAL A 954 -33.01 4.10 -42.83
CA VAL A 954 -33.45 5.28 -43.57
C VAL A 954 -32.26 6.24 -43.78
N PRO A 955 -31.76 6.43 -45.01
CA PRO A 955 -30.53 7.21 -45.28
C PRO A 955 -30.52 8.68 -44.80
N GLU A 956 -31.69 9.28 -44.52
CA GLU A 956 -31.84 10.71 -44.19
C GLU A 956 -32.52 10.99 -42.83
N ALA A 957 -32.83 9.98 -42.02
CA ALA A 957 -33.36 10.22 -40.68
C ALA A 957 -32.21 10.54 -39.72
N SER A 958 -32.14 11.79 -39.23
CA SER A 958 -31.19 12.22 -38.20
C SER A 958 -31.13 11.22 -37.04
N PRO A 959 -29.94 10.88 -36.52
CA PRO A 959 -29.84 9.95 -35.40
C PRO A 959 -30.58 10.52 -34.18
N PRO A 960 -31.30 9.70 -33.40
CA PRO A 960 -31.93 10.17 -32.17
C PRO A 960 -30.83 10.69 -31.23
N SER A 961 -30.93 11.97 -30.86
CA SER A 961 -30.03 12.56 -29.86
C SER A 961 -30.27 11.88 -28.51
N GLY A 962 -29.28 11.14 -28.03
CA GLY A 962 -29.27 10.65 -26.65
C GLY A 962 -29.22 11.83 -25.70
N ARG A 963 -30.38 12.25 -25.17
CA ARG A 963 -30.43 13.20 -24.06
C ARG A 963 -29.85 12.52 -22.81
N ALA A 964 -28.66 12.96 -22.42
CA ALA A 964 -28.19 12.85 -21.05
C ALA A 964 -29.13 13.67 -20.14
N SER A 965 -29.80 13.02 -19.21
CA SER A 965 -30.36 13.67 -18.02
C SER A 965 -29.22 14.09 -17.11
N GLY A 966 -28.55 15.20 -17.45
CA GLY A 966 -27.63 15.92 -16.57
C GLY A 966 -28.40 17.01 -15.83
N GLY A 967 -28.58 16.83 -14.53
CA GLY A 967 -29.10 17.88 -13.65
C GLY A 967 -28.18 19.10 -13.69
N ARG A 968 -28.70 20.23 -14.18
CA ARG A 968 -28.04 21.53 -13.98
C ARG A 968 -28.35 22.02 -12.57
N SER A 969 -27.35 21.95 -11.71
CA SER A 969 -27.18 22.87 -10.59
C SER A 969 -27.05 24.30 -11.15
N MET A 970 -28.10 25.10 -11.05
CA MET A 970 -28.01 26.55 -11.24
C MET A 970 -27.55 27.15 -9.92
N GLY A 971 -26.30 27.63 -9.90
CA GLY A 971 -25.80 28.51 -8.87
C GLY A 971 -26.65 29.78 -8.81
N GLY A 972 -27.05 30.15 -7.61
CA GLY A 972 -27.69 31.42 -7.32
C GLY A 972 -26.65 32.49 -7.05
N GLU A 973 -26.90 33.68 -7.56
CA GLU A 973 -26.50 34.92 -6.90
C GLU A 973 -27.56 36.01 -7.16
N GLU A 974 -27.96 36.63 -6.05
CA GLU A 974 -28.59 37.94 -5.87
C GLU A 974 -29.84 38.33 -6.68
N ARG A 975 -30.98 38.46 -5.98
CA ARG A 975 -31.48 39.79 -5.57
C ARG A 975 -32.65 39.71 -4.59
N SER A 976 -32.71 40.76 -3.78
CA SER A 976 -33.52 40.98 -2.61
C SER A 976 -34.98 41.36 -2.90
N THR A 977 -35.76 41.27 -1.83
CA THR A 977 -37.04 41.94 -1.51
C THR A 977 -38.32 41.42 -2.16
N GLY A 978 -39.32 41.19 -1.31
CA GLY A 978 -40.65 41.72 -1.56
C GLY A 978 -41.82 40.73 -1.58
N ASN A 979 -42.55 40.74 -0.47
CA ASN A 979 -44.01 40.60 -0.37
C ASN A 979 -44.71 39.23 -0.33
N ARG A 980 -45.34 39.07 0.84
CA ARG A 980 -46.60 38.37 1.17
C ARG A 980 -47.64 38.45 0.04
N GLN A 981 -48.35 37.36 -0.21
CA GLN A 981 -49.75 37.15 0.22
C GLN A 981 -50.36 35.90 -0.41
N GLY A 982 -51.06 35.11 0.42
CA GLY A 982 -52.39 34.61 0.07
C GLY A 982 -52.51 33.23 -0.55
N GLY A 983 -53.33 32.39 0.09
CA GLY A 983 -54.26 31.54 -0.67
C GLY A 983 -54.15 30.04 -0.50
N ALA A 984 -54.66 29.56 0.64
CA ALA A 984 -55.57 28.41 0.81
C ALA A 984 -55.56 27.25 -0.20
N GLY A 985 -55.51 26.01 0.34
CA GLY A 985 -56.17 24.87 -0.31
C GLY A 985 -55.52 23.50 -0.12
N ARG A 986 -55.65 22.93 1.08
CA ARG A 986 -55.72 21.46 1.24
C ARG A 986 -57.08 20.98 0.71
N PRO A 987 -57.26 19.74 0.18
CA PRO A 987 -57.23 18.59 1.09
C PRO A 987 -56.87 17.19 0.52
N ASN A 988 -56.33 16.37 1.44
CA ASN A 988 -56.64 14.96 1.75
C ASN A 988 -56.50 13.78 0.76
N ARG A 989 -55.84 12.75 1.34
CA ARG A 989 -56.17 11.30 1.38
C ARG A 989 -55.68 10.38 0.24
N ARG A 990 -54.66 9.57 0.61
CA ARG A 990 -54.53 8.07 0.58
C ARG A 990 -55.65 7.27 -0.15
N PRO A 991 -55.40 6.04 -0.69
CA PRO A 991 -54.54 5.01 -0.08
C PRO A 991 -53.79 4.02 -1.00
N ARG A 992 -52.98 3.18 -0.33
CA ARG A 992 -52.35 1.89 -0.69
C ARG A 992 -53.16 0.96 -1.64
N ARG A 993 -52.43 0.29 -2.54
CA ARG A 993 -52.41 -1.16 -2.89
C ARG A 993 -51.04 -1.40 -3.57
N GLY A 994 -50.26 -2.48 -3.41
CA GLY A 994 -50.53 -3.84 -2.97
C GLY A 994 -50.29 -4.81 -4.12
N SER A 995 -49.02 -5.17 -4.37
CA SER A 995 -48.50 -6.43 -4.95
C SER A 995 -46.99 -6.33 -5.04
#